data_AF-A0A0J9SMK7-F1
#
_entry.id   AF-A0A0J9SMK7-F1
#
_cell.length_a   1.000
_cell.length_b   1.000
_cell.length_c   1.000
_cell.angle_alpha   90.00
_cell.angle_beta   90.00
_cell.angle_gamma   90.00
#
_symmetry.space_group_name_H-M   'P 1'
#
loop_
_entity.id
_entity.type
_entity.pdbx_description
1 polymer ?
#
loop_
_entity_poly.entity_id
_entity_poly.type
_entity_poly.pdbx_seq_one_letter_code
_entity_poly.pdbx_strand_id
1 'polypeptide(L)'
;MDDLLSTSKERRIENRRNRIRKKLNKREQTPQQSEQAAASKNKEGENADDEPANAGGAKSAYKFEYKNEECKVNYDNLKREIVNNLEEKKKDFLGEVSSQMNQKEQPFLEQIKKYVVGMNENSFAISSNAKEEKLTEQIEDTYQSEFQKNIADVKALALKEKESYKKKIEKYFSLLKYKDEKIKKVCEINSKNVLSFIELMRDQMEGYKTYLEDILTKTRDELNSKRKSLLNNNKEILEDFIRMRDLNSTTFLDELESHKKLNHKIKESHEKNHLNLKGKNELLEGNLQTNMEHIQDINRIIMEREKKLYDYKLLQQKNNHNLKMINFYKLEINKLREALLSVKTYYYNYKIKSKKNISELINQYERIKFQFIQLQKRQKSYEQNFQKKYAKAWDLQKSEANRHIEKLISANQIIHEQIFMKEFCKTNYKHLVEENYNIGSIPPKEDSKPNDAENAKQVTHNQIEQVKNLLLQECNFLVDGDAEDEQEKLKKIFNYIGVHTQDDLELLTQLFYMDDQQENDEGDLAHNSEYTLDIIFKYYQEKEKENVCRIAQNKQKYKNRLNISLKLIIERKKQEKEYWDNLARITPHDTIELWKTFLIFIEKYYHLLKERATIIQNIFSEEKLVKENMSKINRMKEALSKL
;
A
#
# COMPACT_ATOMS: atom_id res chain seq x y z
N MET A 1 -6.57 -38.78 29.22
CA MET A 1 -7.45 -37.83 29.97
C MET A 1 -7.64 -36.65 29.03
N ASP A 2 -8.44 -36.88 28.00
CA ASP A 2 -8.45 -36.12 26.75
C ASP A 2 -9.82 -35.50 26.48
N ASP A 3 -10.28 -34.56 27.32
CA ASP A 3 -11.61 -33.97 27.05
C ASP A 3 -11.84 -32.51 27.47
N LEU A 4 -10.79 -31.69 27.60
CA LEU A 4 -10.97 -30.30 28.07
C LEU A 4 -10.45 -29.18 27.14
N LEU A 5 -10.01 -29.49 25.92
CA LEU A 5 -9.43 -28.50 25.01
C LEU A 5 -10.14 -28.34 23.66
N SER A 6 -11.45 -28.57 23.61
CA SER A 6 -12.28 -28.21 22.44
C SER A 6 -13.57 -27.51 22.85
N THR A 7 -13.48 -26.22 23.19
CA THR A 7 -14.66 -25.35 23.12
C THR A 7 -14.39 -24.19 22.16
N SER A 8 -14.98 -24.33 20.97
CA SER A 8 -15.04 -23.32 19.91
C SER A 8 -15.37 -21.95 20.49
N LYS A 9 -14.73 -20.91 19.93
CA LYS A 9 -14.91 -19.48 20.26
C LYS A 9 -16.39 -19.09 20.35
N GLU A 10 -17.23 -19.74 19.56
CA GLU A 10 -18.67 -19.55 19.48
C GLU A 10 -19.38 -20.04 20.76
N ARG A 11 -18.98 -21.19 21.32
CA ARG A 11 -19.53 -21.74 22.57
C ARG A 11 -19.18 -20.87 23.78
N ARG A 12 -18.04 -20.18 23.75
CA ARG A 12 -17.64 -19.18 24.77
C ARG A 12 -18.48 -17.90 24.67
N ILE A 13 -18.82 -17.46 23.47
CA ILE A 13 -19.68 -16.30 23.24
C ILE A 13 -21.13 -16.63 23.64
N GLU A 14 -21.61 -17.83 23.32
CA GLU A 14 -22.93 -18.35 23.72
C GLU A 14 -23.06 -18.43 25.25
N ASN A 15 -22.04 -18.96 25.94
CA ASN A 15 -22.00 -19.01 27.40
C ASN A 15 -21.96 -17.62 28.04
N ARG A 16 -21.30 -16.64 27.40
CA ARG A 16 -21.30 -15.24 27.86
C ARG A 16 -22.66 -14.58 27.64
N ARG A 17 -23.31 -14.80 26.50
CA ARG A 17 -24.67 -14.32 26.20
C ARG A 17 -25.70 -14.91 27.16
N ASN A 18 -25.60 -16.20 27.47
CA ASN A 18 -26.48 -16.87 28.42
C ASN A 18 -26.27 -16.41 29.87
N ARG A 19 -25.04 -16.04 30.27
CA ARG A 19 -24.77 -15.39 31.57
C ARG A 19 -25.35 -13.98 31.64
N ILE A 20 -25.31 -13.22 30.55
CA ILE A 20 -25.88 -11.86 30.47
C ILE A 20 -27.41 -11.92 30.48
N ARG A 21 -28.02 -12.85 29.73
CA ARG A 21 -29.48 -13.12 29.79
C ARG A 21 -29.93 -13.57 31.18
N LYS A 22 -29.18 -14.44 31.86
CA LYS A 22 -29.48 -14.83 33.25
C LYS A 22 -29.36 -13.67 34.25
N LYS A 23 -28.54 -12.66 33.97
CA LYS A 23 -28.41 -11.45 34.80
C LYS A 23 -29.52 -10.42 34.53
N LEU A 24 -29.99 -10.32 33.29
CA LEU A 24 -31.14 -9.49 32.92
C LEU A 24 -32.46 -10.08 33.46
N ASN A 25 -32.69 -11.38 33.27
CA ASN A 25 -33.88 -12.05 33.80
C ASN A 25 -33.92 -12.10 35.34
N LYS A 26 -32.77 -12.02 36.02
CA LYS A 26 -32.71 -11.88 37.50
C LYS A 26 -33.10 -10.49 38.01
N ARG A 27 -33.12 -9.47 37.14
CA ARG A 27 -33.57 -8.11 37.49
C ARG A 27 -35.06 -7.90 37.26
N GLU A 28 -35.69 -8.76 36.47
CA GLU A 28 -37.12 -8.64 36.10
C GLU A 28 -38.04 -9.61 36.88
N GLN A 29 -37.50 -10.46 37.76
CA GLN A 29 -38.30 -11.36 38.58
C GLN A 29 -37.83 -11.41 40.04
N THR A 30 -38.41 -10.56 40.89
CA THR A 30 -38.94 -11.01 42.17
C THR A 30 -40.22 -10.24 42.54
N PRO A 31 -41.27 -10.90 43.06
CA PRO A 31 -42.60 -10.34 43.27
C PRO A 31 -42.87 -9.89 44.71
N GLN A 32 -44.02 -9.23 44.87
CA GLN A 32 -44.67 -8.79 46.11
C GLN A 32 -45.02 -9.94 47.09
N GLN A 33 -45.31 -9.52 48.33
CA GLN A 33 -45.80 -10.23 49.55
C GLN A 33 -44.68 -10.82 50.44
N SER A 34 -44.60 -10.58 51.76
CA SER A 34 -45.59 -10.18 52.77
C SER A 34 -44.94 -9.48 53.99
N GLU A 35 -45.67 -8.50 54.53
CA GLU A 35 -45.93 -8.16 55.93
C GLU A 35 -44.89 -8.34 57.08
N GLN A 36 -44.81 -7.23 57.83
CA GLN A 36 -44.71 -7.05 59.29
C GLN A 36 -43.37 -6.63 59.94
N ALA A 37 -43.54 -5.54 60.70
CA ALA A 37 -42.77 -5.06 61.86
C ALA A 37 -41.50 -4.21 61.62
N ALA A 38 -41.69 -2.89 61.69
CA ALA A 38 -41.27 -2.04 62.82
C ALA A 38 -40.60 -0.72 62.39
N ALA A 39 -41.32 0.36 62.70
CA ALA A 39 -40.90 1.73 62.97
C ALA A 39 -39.42 2.12 62.77
N SER A 40 -39.17 3.18 61.99
CA SER A 40 -38.84 4.51 62.55
C SER A 40 -38.33 5.50 61.48
N LYS A 41 -39.02 6.64 61.42
CA LYS A 41 -38.54 8.02 61.21
C LYS A 41 -37.91 8.42 59.86
N ASN A 42 -38.71 9.21 59.14
CA ASN A 42 -38.40 10.37 58.31
C ASN A 42 -36.99 10.98 58.50
N LYS A 43 -36.34 11.30 57.37
CA LYS A 43 -36.01 12.69 57.01
C LYS A 43 -35.59 12.81 55.55
N GLU A 44 -36.21 13.79 54.91
CA GLU A 44 -35.88 14.37 53.61
C GLU A 44 -34.48 15.00 53.62
N GLY A 45 -33.93 15.14 52.42
CA GLY A 45 -32.73 15.89 52.12
C GLY A 45 -32.39 15.77 50.64
N GLU A 46 -32.93 16.70 49.84
CA GLU A 46 -32.34 17.12 48.56
C GLU A 46 -30.84 17.43 48.72
N ASN A 47 -30.08 17.29 47.63
CA ASN A 47 -29.02 18.21 47.17
C ASN A 47 -28.48 17.61 45.85
N ALA A 48 -28.61 18.26 44.70
CA ALA A 48 -27.83 19.42 44.27
C ALA A 48 -26.33 19.12 44.28
N ASP A 49 -25.76 19.10 43.07
CA ASP A 49 -24.34 19.22 42.70
C ASP A 49 -24.40 19.63 41.22
N ASP A 50 -23.57 20.50 40.65
CA ASP A 50 -22.43 21.26 41.12
C ASP A 50 -22.06 22.15 39.92
N GLU A 51 -21.78 23.43 40.13
CA GLU A 51 -20.87 24.17 39.25
C GLU A 51 -19.42 23.75 39.52
N PRO A 52 -18.47 24.05 38.62
CA PRO A 52 -17.33 24.80 39.16
C PRO A 52 -16.68 25.83 38.22
N ALA A 53 -16.24 26.92 38.88
CA ALA A 53 -15.04 27.75 38.67
C ALA A 53 -14.91 28.55 37.35
N ASN A 54 -14.48 29.82 37.33
CA ASN A 54 -13.27 30.35 37.96
C ASN A 54 -13.17 31.90 37.90
N ALA A 55 -12.36 32.46 38.81
CA ALA A 55 -11.57 33.71 38.72
C ALA A 55 -12.21 35.13 38.70
N GLY A 56 -11.98 35.86 39.80
CA GLY A 56 -11.34 37.19 39.84
C GLY A 56 -12.02 38.39 39.16
N GLY A 57 -12.46 39.37 39.96
CA GLY A 57 -12.73 40.71 39.42
C GLY A 57 -13.57 41.59 40.33
N ALA A 58 -13.14 42.83 40.50
CA ALA A 58 -13.70 43.83 41.39
C ALA A 58 -15.18 44.18 41.12
N LYS A 59 -15.84 44.60 42.20
CA LYS A 59 -17.15 45.26 42.23
C LYS A 59 -17.30 46.29 41.09
N SER A 60 -18.25 46.03 40.19
CA SER A 60 -18.96 47.07 39.45
C SER A 60 -20.42 46.63 39.30
N ALA A 61 -21.30 47.32 40.02
CA ALA A 61 -22.74 47.12 39.94
C ALA A 61 -23.24 47.64 38.58
N TYR A 62 -23.39 46.77 37.59
CA TYR A 62 -24.13 47.08 36.38
C TYR A 62 -25.62 46.86 36.62
N LYS A 63 -26.35 47.98 36.62
CA LYS A 63 -27.81 48.05 36.65
C LYS A 63 -28.32 47.59 35.27
N PHE A 64 -28.87 46.39 35.18
CA PHE A 64 -29.47 45.90 33.93
C PHE A 64 -30.90 46.45 33.82
N GLU A 65 -31.07 47.51 33.05
CA GLU A 65 -32.39 47.94 32.58
C GLU A 65 -32.82 47.05 31.43
N TYR A 66 -33.97 46.38 31.60
CA TYR A 66 -34.62 45.63 30.54
C TYR A 66 -35.21 46.63 29.53
N LYS A 67 -34.51 46.88 28.42
CA LYS A 67 -35.09 47.54 27.25
C LYS A 67 -35.60 46.46 26.28
N ASN A 68 -36.92 46.38 26.15
CA ASN A 68 -37.58 45.71 25.03
C ASN A 68 -37.23 46.49 23.74
N GLU A 69 -36.14 46.13 23.10
CA GLU A 69 -35.96 46.41 21.67
C GLU A 69 -36.51 45.21 20.91
N GLU A 70 -37.69 45.38 20.31
CA GLU A 70 -38.23 44.47 19.31
C GLU A 70 -37.27 44.43 18.11
N CYS A 71 -36.24 43.60 18.19
CA CYS A 71 -35.43 43.23 17.04
C CYS A 71 -36.28 42.39 16.08
N LYS A 72 -36.96 43.04 15.14
CA LYS A 72 -37.44 42.41 13.90
C LYS A 72 -36.26 42.05 13.00
N VAL A 73 -35.37 41.18 13.46
CA VAL A 73 -34.39 40.55 12.58
C VAL A 73 -35.13 39.47 11.81
N ASN A 74 -35.38 39.75 10.54
CA ASN A 74 -36.08 38.86 9.62
C ASN A 74 -35.22 37.60 9.39
N TYR A 75 -35.46 36.57 10.20
CA TYR A 75 -34.78 35.28 10.14
C TYR A 75 -34.80 34.66 8.74
N ASP A 76 -35.82 34.95 7.93
CA ASP A 76 -35.92 34.45 6.56
C ASP A 76 -34.94 35.13 5.60
N ASN A 77 -34.52 36.37 5.87
CA ASN A 77 -33.46 37.02 5.09
C ASN A 77 -32.09 36.43 5.44
N LEU A 78 -31.78 36.25 6.72
CA LEU A 78 -30.52 35.65 7.15
C LEU A 78 -30.40 34.20 6.65
N LYS A 79 -31.50 33.44 6.69
CA LYS A 79 -31.55 32.08 6.15
C LYS A 79 -31.32 32.05 4.64
N ARG A 80 -31.92 32.98 3.88
CA ARG A 80 -31.70 33.08 2.43
C ARG A 80 -30.27 33.48 2.10
N GLU A 81 -29.67 34.37 2.88
CA GLU A 81 -28.28 34.81 2.68
C GLU A 81 -27.27 33.71 2.99
N ILE A 82 -27.52 32.88 4.02
CA ILE A 82 -26.70 31.70 4.33
C ILE A 82 -26.82 30.65 3.23
N VAL A 83 -28.03 30.40 2.72
CA VAL A 83 -28.26 29.44 1.64
C VAL A 83 -27.58 29.89 0.34
N ASN A 84 -27.70 31.16 -0.03
CA ASN A 84 -27.03 31.71 -1.21
C ASN A 84 -25.50 31.62 -1.09
N ASN A 85 -24.92 31.95 0.07
CA ASN A 85 -23.48 31.81 0.32
C ASN A 85 -23.00 30.34 0.21
N LEU A 86 -23.82 29.38 0.64
CA LEU A 86 -23.51 27.96 0.52
C LEU A 86 -23.60 27.46 -0.92
N GLU A 87 -24.58 27.94 -1.69
CA GLU A 87 -24.69 27.62 -3.13
C GLU A 87 -23.55 28.22 -3.95
N GLU A 88 -23.12 29.43 -3.63
CA GLU A 88 -21.99 30.10 -4.28
C GLU A 88 -20.68 29.35 -4.01
N LYS A 89 -20.40 29.00 -2.74
CA LYS A 89 -19.25 28.15 -2.37
C LYS A 89 -19.29 26.77 -3.02
N LYS A 90 -20.47 26.18 -3.18
CA LYS A 90 -20.64 24.90 -3.87
C LYS A 90 -20.32 25.03 -5.35
N LYS A 91 -20.70 26.13 -5.99
CA LYS A 91 -20.41 26.43 -7.40
C LYS A 91 -18.91 26.66 -7.62
N ASP A 92 -18.26 27.38 -6.71
CA ASP A 92 -16.81 27.60 -6.74
C ASP A 92 -16.04 26.28 -6.60
N PHE A 93 -16.45 25.43 -5.64
CA PHE A 93 -15.83 24.12 -5.44
C PHE A 93 -16.02 23.20 -6.65
N LEU A 94 -17.21 23.20 -7.27
CA LEU A 94 -17.47 22.47 -8.51
C LEU A 94 -16.62 23.01 -9.68
N GLY A 95 -16.45 24.33 -9.77
CA GLY A 95 -15.58 24.97 -10.75
C GLY A 95 -14.11 24.60 -10.57
N GLU A 96 -13.64 24.54 -9.32
CA GLU A 96 -12.27 24.16 -8.97
C GLU A 96 -12.01 22.67 -9.29
N VAL A 97 -12.93 21.77 -8.92
CA VAL A 97 -12.86 20.34 -9.25
C VAL A 97 -12.91 20.11 -10.76
N SER A 98 -13.75 20.85 -11.49
CA SER A 98 -13.83 20.76 -12.95
C SER A 98 -12.56 21.29 -13.63
N SER A 99 -11.97 22.36 -13.08
CA SER A 99 -10.67 22.88 -13.55
C SER A 99 -9.52 21.89 -13.29
N GLN A 100 -9.50 21.24 -12.12
CA GLN A 100 -8.52 20.19 -11.80
C GLN A 100 -8.68 18.93 -12.67
N MET A 101 -9.93 18.53 -12.98
CA MET A 101 -10.21 17.46 -13.94
C MET A 101 -9.70 17.84 -15.33
N ASN A 102 -10.04 19.03 -15.82
CA ASN A 102 -9.60 19.50 -17.14
C ASN A 102 -8.07 19.63 -17.23
N GLN A 103 -7.38 20.11 -16.20
CA GLN A 103 -5.91 20.17 -16.14
C GLN A 103 -5.24 18.78 -16.18
N LYS A 104 -5.88 17.75 -15.65
CA LYS A 104 -5.38 16.36 -15.68
C LYS A 104 -5.77 15.62 -16.95
N GLU A 105 -6.91 15.97 -17.55
CA GLU A 105 -7.46 15.31 -18.73
C GLU A 105 -6.83 15.82 -20.04
N GLN A 106 -6.49 17.10 -20.12
CA GLN A 106 -5.75 17.70 -21.25
C GLN A 106 -4.42 16.99 -21.58
N PRO A 107 -3.48 16.77 -20.64
CA PRO A 107 -2.22 16.08 -20.94
C PRO A 107 -2.42 14.59 -21.24
N PHE A 108 -3.47 13.96 -20.68
CA PHE A 108 -3.82 12.58 -20.99
C PHE A 108 -4.36 12.42 -22.42
N LEU A 109 -5.24 13.33 -22.85
CA LEU A 109 -5.77 13.37 -24.22
C LEU A 109 -4.70 13.79 -25.25
N GLU A 110 -3.77 14.68 -24.90
CA GLU A 110 -2.61 15.01 -25.73
C GLU A 110 -1.64 13.83 -25.85
N GLN A 111 -1.39 13.08 -24.78
CA GLN A 111 -0.61 11.85 -24.85
C GLN A 111 -1.27 10.81 -25.76
N ILE A 112 -2.59 10.61 -25.64
CA ILE A 112 -3.33 9.71 -26.53
C ILE A 112 -3.26 10.19 -27.99
N LYS A 113 -3.43 11.49 -28.27
CA LYS A 113 -3.25 12.04 -29.62
C LYS A 113 -1.84 11.82 -30.16
N LYS A 114 -0.81 11.97 -29.33
CA LYS A 114 0.59 11.72 -29.71
C LYS A 114 0.85 10.24 -30.04
N TYR A 115 0.25 9.31 -29.29
CA TYR A 115 0.33 7.87 -29.57
C TYR A 115 -0.47 7.46 -30.81
N VAL A 116 -1.62 8.09 -31.08
CA VAL A 116 -2.43 7.82 -32.28
C VAL A 116 -1.80 8.41 -33.54
N VAL A 117 -1.20 9.60 -33.47
CA VAL A 117 -0.44 10.19 -34.59
C VAL A 117 0.82 9.38 -34.88
N GLY A 118 1.53 8.90 -33.85
CA GLY A 118 2.69 8.00 -34.03
C GLY A 118 2.37 6.61 -34.61
N MET A 119 1.11 6.14 -34.53
CA MET A 119 0.67 4.94 -35.25
C MET A 119 0.24 5.22 -36.69
N ASN A 120 -0.22 6.44 -37.01
CA ASN A 120 -0.62 6.81 -38.37
C ASN A 120 0.57 7.24 -39.26
N GLU A 121 1.65 7.76 -38.69
CA GLU A 121 2.87 8.05 -39.47
C GLU A 121 3.61 6.77 -39.92
N ASN A 122 3.40 5.65 -39.20
CA ASN A 122 3.95 4.34 -39.55
C ASN A 122 2.98 3.44 -40.34
N SER A 123 1.80 3.92 -40.72
CA SER A 123 0.82 3.18 -41.53
C SER A 123 0.78 3.59 -43.01
N PHE A 124 1.60 4.54 -43.44
CA PHE A 124 1.75 4.91 -44.86
C PHE A 124 2.73 4.01 -45.62
N ALA A 125 2.56 2.69 -45.52
CA ALA A 125 3.26 1.72 -46.37
C ALA A 125 2.52 0.37 -46.52
N ILE A 126 1.19 0.33 -46.35
CA ILE A 126 0.40 -0.89 -46.63
C ILE A 126 -0.84 -0.52 -47.44
N SER A 127 -0.64 -0.15 -48.71
CA SER A 127 -1.71 -0.14 -49.71
C SER A 127 -1.16 -0.47 -51.09
N SER A 128 -0.69 -1.71 -51.28
CA SER A 128 -0.35 -2.24 -52.62
C SER A 128 -0.42 -3.77 -52.73
N ASN A 129 -1.25 -4.48 -51.94
CA ASN A 129 -1.27 -5.95 -51.97
C ASN A 129 -2.52 -6.57 -52.62
N ALA A 130 -3.24 -5.84 -53.48
CA ALA A 130 -4.35 -6.41 -54.24
C ALA A 130 -3.93 -7.20 -55.50
N LYS A 131 -2.63 -7.27 -55.81
CA LYS A 131 -2.09 -8.00 -56.99
C LYS A 131 -1.28 -9.25 -56.66
N GLU A 132 -0.90 -9.48 -55.41
CA GLU A 132 -0.11 -10.66 -55.01
C GLU A 132 -0.98 -11.90 -54.71
N GLU A 133 -2.23 -11.73 -54.30
CA GLU A 133 -3.11 -12.87 -53.95
C GLU A 133 -3.45 -13.76 -55.15
N LYS A 134 -3.40 -13.24 -56.39
CA LYS A 134 -3.64 -14.04 -57.60
C LYS A 134 -2.44 -14.88 -58.07
N LEU A 135 -1.23 -14.60 -57.58
CA LEU A 135 -0.04 -15.40 -57.91
C LEU A 135 0.24 -16.50 -56.88
N THR A 136 -0.29 -16.39 -55.67
CA THR A 136 -0.07 -17.38 -54.60
C THR A 136 -0.93 -18.64 -54.74
N GLU A 137 -2.13 -18.55 -55.33
CA GLU A 137 -2.99 -19.73 -55.54
C GLU A 137 -2.45 -20.70 -56.62
N GLN A 138 -1.59 -20.24 -57.55
CA GLN A 138 -1.03 -21.11 -58.60
C GLN A 138 0.24 -21.86 -58.19
N ILE A 139 0.86 -21.53 -57.05
CA ILE A 139 2.14 -22.13 -56.60
C ILE A 139 1.91 -23.15 -55.47
N GLU A 140 0.73 -23.18 -54.83
CA GLU A 140 0.44 -24.06 -53.70
C GLU A 140 0.35 -25.56 -54.04
N ASP A 141 0.20 -25.92 -55.32
CA ASP A 141 -0.01 -27.32 -55.72
C ASP A 141 1.26 -28.08 -56.15
N THR A 142 2.45 -27.46 -56.23
CA THR A 142 3.62 -28.14 -56.84
C THR A 142 4.77 -28.50 -55.89
N TYR A 143 4.90 -27.92 -54.69
CA TYR A 143 5.98 -28.31 -53.76
C TYR A 143 5.60 -28.16 -52.28
N GLN A 144 5.10 -29.23 -51.66
CA GLN A 144 4.99 -29.32 -50.20
C GLN A 144 6.37 -29.55 -49.56
N SER A 145 7.06 -28.46 -49.25
CA SER A 145 8.32 -28.45 -48.48
C SER A 145 8.06 -28.45 -46.96
N GLU A 146 8.96 -29.07 -46.18
CA GLU A 146 8.95 -29.07 -44.70
C GLU A 146 8.89 -27.65 -44.09
N PHE A 147 9.31 -26.64 -44.85
CA PHE A 147 9.24 -25.23 -44.45
C PHE A 147 7.79 -24.71 -44.33
N GLN A 148 6.89 -25.10 -45.24
CA GLN A 148 5.47 -24.74 -45.16
C GLN A 148 4.77 -25.44 -44.00
N LYS A 149 5.14 -26.69 -43.69
CA LYS A 149 4.66 -27.40 -42.50
C LYS A 149 5.09 -26.69 -41.21
N ASN A 150 6.35 -26.24 -41.13
CA ASN A 150 6.83 -25.44 -39.99
C ASN A 150 6.10 -24.10 -39.86
N ILE A 151 5.77 -23.41 -40.96
CA ILE A 151 4.97 -22.17 -40.92
C ILE A 151 3.54 -22.44 -40.42
N ALA A 152 2.92 -23.53 -40.87
CA ALA A 152 1.61 -23.94 -40.39
C ALA A 152 1.63 -24.28 -38.89
N ASP A 153 2.67 -24.97 -38.42
CA ASP A 153 2.86 -25.30 -37.00
C ASP A 153 3.10 -24.06 -36.13
N VAL A 154 3.88 -23.08 -36.61
CA VAL A 154 4.09 -21.80 -35.92
C VAL A 154 2.80 -20.99 -35.87
N LYS A 155 2.01 -20.95 -36.96
CA LYS A 155 0.68 -20.32 -36.97
C LYS A 155 -0.28 -21.00 -35.98
N ALA A 156 -0.27 -22.34 -35.90
CA ALA A 156 -1.08 -23.10 -34.95
C ALA A 156 -0.66 -22.85 -33.49
N LEU A 157 0.64 -22.71 -33.20
CA LEU A 157 1.15 -22.33 -31.89
C LEU A 157 0.74 -20.90 -31.50
N ALA A 158 0.85 -19.94 -32.42
CA ALA A 158 0.42 -18.55 -32.19
C ALA A 158 -1.09 -18.45 -31.91
N LEU A 159 -1.92 -19.23 -32.61
CA LEU A 159 -3.35 -19.34 -32.33
C LEU A 159 -3.64 -19.91 -30.94
N LYS A 160 -2.92 -20.98 -30.52
CA LYS A 160 -3.04 -21.54 -29.17
C LYS A 160 -2.64 -20.55 -28.08
N GLU A 161 -1.59 -19.75 -28.29
CA GLU A 161 -1.21 -18.69 -27.36
C GLU A 161 -2.28 -17.59 -27.28
N LYS A 162 -2.82 -17.15 -28.43
CA LYS A 162 -3.92 -16.17 -28.48
C LYS A 162 -5.15 -16.66 -27.69
N GLU A 163 -5.52 -17.92 -27.84
CA GLU A 163 -6.60 -18.57 -27.09
C GLU A 163 -6.32 -18.58 -25.57
N SER A 164 -5.07 -18.86 -25.18
CA SER A 164 -4.63 -18.84 -23.78
C SER A 164 -4.71 -17.44 -23.16
N TYR A 165 -4.31 -16.40 -23.90
CA TYR A 165 -4.46 -15.01 -23.45
C TYR A 165 -5.93 -14.60 -23.34
N LYS A 166 -6.78 -14.99 -24.30
CA LYS A 166 -8.22 -14.75 -24.24
C LYS A 166 -8.86 -15.36 -22.98
N LYS A 167 -8.49 -16.60 -22.64
CA LYS A 167 -8.93 -17.26 -21.39
C LYS A 167 -8.40 -16.58 -20.13
N LYS A 168 -7.18 -16.05 -20.13
CA LYS A 168 -6.65 -15.26 -19.00
C LYS A 168 -7.43 -13.95 -18.83
N ILE A 169 -7.70 -13.24 -19.93
CA ILE A 169 -8.49 -12.01 -19.94
C ILE A 169 -9.89 -12.27 -19.37
N GLU A 170 -10.55 -13.36 -19.79
CA GLU A 170 -11.87 -13.75 -19.30
C GLU A 170 -11.88 -14.09 -17.80
N LYS A 171 -10.81 -14.71 -17.28
CA LYS A 171 -10.61 -14.90 -15.83
C LYS A 171 -10.46 -13.58 -15.09
N TYR A 172 -9.72 -12.61 -15.64
CA TYR A 172 -9.58 -11.29 -15.02
C TYR A 172 -10.91 -10.53 -14.99
N PHE A 173 -11.69 -10.57 -16.07
CA PHE A 173 -13.03 -9.97 -16.08
C PHE A 173 -13.98 -10.63 -15.08
N SER A 174 -13.92 -11.95 -14.93
CA SER A 174 -14.70 -12.68 -13.93
C SER A 174 -14.31 -12.28 -12.50
N LEU A 175 -13.00 -12.11 -12.25
CA LEU A 175 -12.49 -11.65 -10.96
C LEU A 175 -12.89 -10.21 -10.66
N LEU A 176 -12.88 -9.33 -11.68
CA LEU A 176 -13.33 -7.94 -11.55
C LEU A 176 -14.81 -7.87 -11.19
N LYS A 177 -15.68 -8.60 -11.92
CA LYS A 177 -17.11 -8.70 -11.60
C LYS A 177 -17.35 -9.19 -10.17
N TYR A 178 -16.60 -10.20 -9.72
CA TYR A 178 -16.68 -10.70 -8.34
C TYR A 178 -16.29 -9.64 -7.30
N LYS A 179 -15.26 -8.85 -7.57
CA LYS A 179 -14.84 -7.74 -6.68
C LYS A 179 -15.87 -6.62 -6.66
N ASP A 180 -16.44 -6.26 -7.82
CA ASP A 180 -17.49 -5.25 -7.91
C ASP A 180 -18.75 -5.67 -7.14
N GLU A 181 -19.17 -6.93 -7.23
CA GLU A 181 -20.27 -7.45 -6.41
C GLU A 181 -19.96 -7.38 -4.91
N LYS A 182 -18.71 -7.66 -4.52
CA LYS A 182 -18.28 -7.56 -3.12
C LYS A 182 -18.32 -6.11 -2.63
N ILE A 183 -17.92 -5.15 -3.47
CA ILE A 183 -18.00 -3.72 -3.15
C ILE A 183 -19.46 -3.30 -3.01
N LYS A 184 -20.35 -3.70 -3.94
CA LYS A 184 -21.79 -3.42 -3.85
C LYS A 184 -22.39 -3.91 -2.54
N LYS A 185 -22.08 -5.15 -2.13
CA LYS A 185 -22.54 -5.71 -0.84
C LYS A 185 -22.04 -4.90 0.36
N VAL A 186 -20.78 -4.43 0.34
CA VAL A 186 -20.24 -3.57 1.40
C VAL A 186 -20.93 -2.21 1.42
N CYS A 187 -21.18 -1.60 0.25
CA CYS A 187 -21.94 -0.35 0.15
C CYS A 187 -23.37 -0.49 0.65
N GLU A 188 -24.06 -1.60 0.33
CA GLU A 188 -25.40 -1.89 0.84
C GLU A 188 -25.42 -2.06 2.36
N ILE A 189 -24.44 -2.79 2.92
CA ILE A 189 -24.31 -2.96 4.38
C ILE A 189 -24.04 -1.61 5.04
N ASN A 190 -23.13 -0.80 4.49
CA ASN A 190 -22.83 0.52 5.02
C ASN A 190 -24.05 1.45 4.94
N SER A 191 -24.79 1.42 3.84
CA SER A 191 -26.03 2.20 3.67
C SER A 191 -27.06 1.81 4.75
N LYS A 192 -27.27 0.51 4.98
CA LYS A 192 -28.16 0.03 6.05
C LYS A 192 -27.68 0.47 7.43
N ASN A 193 -26.38 0.39 7.72
CA ASN A 193 -25.82 0.83 8.99
C ASN A 193 -26.01 2.35 9.22
N VAL A 194 -25.82 3.16 8.18
CA VAL A 194 -26.06 4.61 8.25
C VAL A 194 -27.54 4.91 8.49
N LEU A 195 -28.45 4.20 7.84
CA LEU A 195 -29.89 4.34 8.07
C LEU A 195 -30.27 3.96 9.51
N SER A 196 -29.79 2.83 10.03
CA SER A 196 -30.02 2.43 11.42
C SER A 196 -29.42 3.42 12.43
N PHE A 197 -28.28 4.05 12.09
CA PHE A 197 -27.71 5.11 12.92
C PHE A 197 -28.56 6.37 12.91
N ILE A 198 -29.10 6.77 11.75
CA ILE A 198 -30.04 7.90 11.63
C ILE A 198 -31.32 7.62 12.43
N GLU A 199 -31.86 6.40 12.37
CA GLU A 199 -33.01 5.99 13.19
C GLU A 199 -32.70 6.12 14.69
N LEU A 200 -31.55 5.60 15.14
CA LEU A 200 -31.11 5.76 16.53
C LEU A 200 -31.00 7.23 16.95
N MET A 201 -30.43 8.08 16.10
CA MET A 201 -30.33 9.53 16.36
C MET A 201 -31.70 10.20 16.46
N ARG A 202 -32.66 9.79 15.62
CA ARG A 202 -34.04 10.29 15.68
C ARG A 202 -34.74 9.85 16.97
N ASP A 203 -34.56 8.60 17.38
CA ASP A 203 -35.11 8.10 18.64
C ASP A 203 -34.53 8.84 19.85
N GLN A 204 -33.23 9.14 19.83
CA GLN A 204 -32.59 9.95 20.86
C GLN A 204 -33.16 11.38 20.89
N MET A 205 -33.33 12.02 19.74
CA MET A 205 -33.95 13.34 19.65
C MET A 205 -35.39 13.35 20.17
N GLU A 206 -36.20 12.35 19.83
CA GLU A 206 -37.58 12.24 20.32
C GLU A 206 -37.62 11.98 21.83
N GLY A 207 -36.68 11.19 22.35
CA GLY A 207 -36.48 11.00 23.78
C GLY A 207 -36.15 12.30 24.51
N TYR A 208 -35.25 13.13 23.96
CA TYR A 208 -34.94 14.45 24.52
C TYR A 208 -36.14 15.40 24.47
N LYS A 209 -36.90 15.39 23.37
CA LYS A 209 -38.12 16.19 23.25
C LYS A 209 -39.15 15.81 24.31
N THR A 210 -39.39 14.50 24.47
CA THR A 210 -40.33 13.99 25.49
C THR A 210 -39.88 14.36 26.91
N TYR A 211 -38.57 14.29 27.18
CA TYR A 211 -38.01 14.71 28.46
C TYR A 211 -38.22 16.21 28.74
N LEU A 212 -38.01 17.07 27.73
CA LEU A 212 -38.26 18.50 27.87
C LEU A 212 -39.75 18.81 28.08
N GLU A 213 -40.63 18.10 27.36
CA GLU A 213 -42.08 18.21 27.57
C GLU A 213 -42.49 17.82 29.00
N ASP A 214 -41.91 16.74 29.56
CA ASP A 214 -42.17 16.29 30.94
C ASP A 214 -41.65 17.27 32.01
N ILE A 215 -40.52 17.94 31.76
CA ILE A 215 -40.06 19.03 32.65
C ILE A 215 -41.08 20.18 32.63
N LEU A 216 -41.53 20.58 31.44
CA LEU A 216 -42.47 21.69 31.29
C LEU A 216 -43.83 21.40 31.95
N THR A 217 -44.32 20.17 31.86
CA THR A 217 -45.56 19.77 32.55
C THR A 217 -45.37 19.78 34.07
N LYS A 218 -44.28 19.22 34.59
CA LYS A 218 -43.97 19.25 36.04
C LYS A 218 -43.86 20.66 36.59
N THR A 219 -43.13 21.56 35.91
CA THR A 219 -43.03 22.96 36.33
C THR A 219 -44.40 23.65 36.33
N ARG A 220 -45.24 23.38 35.32
CA ARG A 220 -46.61 23.91 35.27
C ARG A 220 -47.46 23.42 36.44
N ASP A 221 -47.37 22.14 36.80
CA ASP A 221 -48.13 21.56 37.90
C ASP A 221 -47.68 22.09 39.26
N GLU A 222 -46.38 22.26 39.49
CA GLU A 222 -45.83 22.89 40.69
C GLU A 222 -46.31 24.33 40.85
N LEU A 223 -46.30 25.12 39.77
CA LEU A 223 -46.80 26.51 39.80
C LEU A 223 -48.30 26.54 40.13
N ASN A 224 -49.10 25.65 39.56
CA ASN A 224 -50.52 25.54 39.87
C ASN A 224 -50.76 25.14 41.34
N SER A 225 -49.96 24.22 41.88
CA SER A 225 -50.02 23.83 43.29
C SER A 225 -49.68 24.98 44.23
N LYS A 226 -48.58 25.72 43.95
CA LYS A 226 -48.20 26.92 44.72
C LYS A 226 -49.29 27.98 44.69
N ARG A 227 -49.90 28.24 43.53
CA ARG A 227 -51.02 29.18 43.40
C ARG A 227 -52.22 28.78 44.27
N LYS A 228 -52.54 27.48 44.31
CA LYS A 228 -53.65 26.95 45.11
C LYS A 228 -53.38 27.06 46.62
N SER A 229 -52.15 26.77 47.06
CA SER A 229 -51.74 26.91 48.46
C SER A 229 -51.84 28.37 48.95
N LEU A 230 -51.38 29.33 48.14
CA LEU A 230 -51.44 30.75 48.49
C LEU A 230 -52.88 31.26 48.63
N LEU A 231 -53.79 30.80 47.76
CA LEU A 231 -55.20 31.16 47.82
C LEU A 231 -55.89 30.62 49.10
N ASN A 232 -55.49 29.44 49.56
CA ASN A 232 -56.02 28.86 50.80
C ASN A 232 -55.52 29.61 52.05
N ASN A 233 -54.23 29.96 52.11
CA ASN A 233 -53.67 30.72 53.24
C ASN A 233 -54.37 32.09 53.40
N ASN A 234 -54.64 32.77 52.29
CA ASN A 234 -55.38 34.04 52.33
C ASN A 234 -56.82 33.89 52.84
N LYS A 235 -57.46 32.72 52.67
CA LYS A 235 -58.79 32.46 53.26
C LYS A 235 -58.71 32.28 54.78
N GLU A 236 -57.73 31.52 55.27
CA GLU A 236 -57.56 31.27 56.71
C GLU A 236 -57.29 32.57 57.48
N ILE A 237 -56.42 33.44 56.95
CA ILE A 237 -56.14 34.75 57.56
C ILE A 237 -57.42 35.59 57.70
N LEU A 238 -58.30 35.55 56.69
CA LEU A 238 -59.57 36.29 56.72
C LEU A 238 -60.52 35.76 57.80
N GLU A 239 -60.56 34.44 57.98
CA GLU A 239 -61.37 33.80 59.04
C GLU A 239 -60.85 34.14 60.45
N ASP A 240 -59.53 34.23 60.65
CA ASP A 240 -58.94 34.61 61.94
C ASP A 240 -59.24 36.06 62.35
N PHE A 241 -59.24 36.99 61.40
CA PHE A 241 -59.63 38.38 61.70
C PHE A 241 -61.08 38.51 62.16
N ILE A 242 -61.98 37.65 61.65
CA ILE A 242 -63.37 37.61 62.08
C ILE A 242 -63.47 37.09 63.54
N ARG A 243 -62.71 36.05 63.89
CA ARG A 243 -62.68 35.48 65.25
C ARG A 243 -62.16 36.47 66.32
N MET A 244 -61.10 37.21 66.01
CA MET A 244 -60.50 38.17 66.96
C MET A 244 -61.42 39.35 67.29
N ARG A 245 -62.28 39.76 66.34
CA ARG A 245 -63.26 40.83 66.56
C ARG A 245 -64.31 40.44 67.60
N ASP A 246 -64.73 39.17 67.59
CA ASP A 246 -65.83 38.70 68.44
C ASP A 246 -65.39 38.48 69.92
N LEU A 247 -64.08 38.27 70.17
CA LEU A 247 -63.53 38.02 71.51
C LEU A 247 -63.32 39.31 72.34
N ASN A 248 -63.09 40.44 71.69
CA ASN A 248 -62.74 41.71 72.36
C ASN A 248 -63.93 42.45 72.98
N SER A 249 -65.14 41.88 72.95
CA SER A 249 -66.39 42.53 73.39
C SER A 249 -66.80 42.22 74.83
N THR A 250 -66.10 41.36 75.59
CA THR A 250 -66.61 40.76 76.85
C THR A 250 -65.79 40.98 78.13
N THR A 251 -64.64 41.66 78.11
CA THR A 251 -63.73 41.72 79.29
C THR A 251 -63.30 43.14 79.68
N PHE A 252 -64.20 43.93 80.27
CA PHE A 252 -63.87 45.25 80.85
C PHE A 252 -64.56 45.56 82.20
N LEU A 253 -65.33 44.64 82.78
CA LEU A 253 -66.20 44.93 83.95
C LEU A 253 -65.79 44.27 85.28
N ASP A 254 -64.81 43.36 85.32
CA ASP A 254 -64.51 42.56 86.53
C ASP A 254 -63.28 43.02 87.35
N GLU A 255 -62.52 44.03 86.92
CA GLU A 255 -61.25 44.40 87.57
C GLU A 255 -61.33 45.47 88.68
N LEU A 256 -62.49 46.12 88.90
CA LEU A 256 -62.53 47.32 89.76
C LEU A 256 -62.80 47.05 91.27
N GLU A 257 -63.31 45.86 91.64
CA GLU A 257 -63.93 45.66 92.97
C GLU A 257 -63.02 44.95 94.01
N SER A 258 -61.96 44.26 93.57
CA SER A 258 -61.09 43.45 94.44
C SER A 258 -59.99 44.24 95.18
N HIS A 259 -59.76 45.52 94.82
CA HIS A 259 -58.55 46.25 95.21
C HIS A 259 -58.59 46.95 96.59
N LYS A 260 -59.77 47.16 97.20
CA LYS A 260 -59.90 48.02 98.40
C LYS A 260 -59.88 47.29 99.75
N LYS A 261 -60.17 45.99 99.81
CA LYS A 261 -60.28 45.24 101.08
C LYS A 261 -58.96 44.61 101.57
N LEU A 262 -57.92 44.59 100.73
CA LEU A 262 -56.63 43.96 101.04
C LEU A 262 -55.67 44.90 101.82
N ASN A 263 -55.79 46.22 101.64
CA ASN A 263 -54.74 47.19 102.02
C ASN A 263 -54.51 47.43 103.51
N HIS A 264 -55.37 46.95 104.42
CA HIS A 264 -55.24 47.25 105.87
C HIS A 264 -54.63 46.11 106.71
N LYS A 265 -54.79 44.84 106.28
CA LYS A 265 -54.12 43.67 106.91
C LYS A 265 -52.65 43.52 106.52
N ILE A 266 -52.22 44.28 105.51
CA ILE A 266 -50.93 44.20 104.85
C ILE A 266 -49.80 44.82 105.72
N LYS A 267 -50.09 45.86 106.51
CA LYS A 267 -49.06 46.71 107.13
C LYS A 267 -48.27 46.06 108.28
N GLU A 268 -48.90 45.24 109.12
CA GLU A 268 -48.24 44.60 110.28
C GLU A 268 -47.59 43.25 109.94
N SER A 269 -48.03 42.59 108.87
CA SER A 269 -47.36 41.40 108.32
C SER A 269 -46.05 41.77 107.60
N HIS A 270 -45.92 43.01 107.12
CA HIS A 270 -44.79 43.44 106.31
C HIS A 270 -43.44 43.42 107.01
N GLU A 271 -43.32 43.90 108.25
CA GLU A 271 -42.00 44.05 108.89
C GLU A 271 -41.35 42.70 109.26
N LYS A 272 -42.15 41.74 109.76
CA LYS A 272 -41.66 40.39 110.11
C LYS A 272 -41.40 39.54 108.87
N ASN A 273 -42.17 39.75 107.80
CA ASN A 273 -41.90 39.16 106.49
C ASN A 273 -40.68 39.78 105.83
N HIS A 274 -40.40 41.08 105.98
CA HIS A 274 -39.29 41.75 105.28
C HIS A 274 -37.91 41.16 105.60
N LEU A 275 -37.67 40.75 106.85
CA LEU A 275 -36.40 40.18 107.27
C LEU A 275 -36.21 38.73 106.77
N ASN A 276 -37.27 37.92 106.85
CA ASN A 276 -37.28 36.56 106.28
C ASN A 276 -37.24 36.57 104.75
N LEU A 277 -37.91 37.54 104.11
CA LEU A 277 -37.83 37.76 102.66
C LEU A 277 -36.44 38.22 102.26
N LYS A 278 -35.75 39.04 103.04
CA LYS A 278 -34.39 39.48 102.69
C LYS A 278 -33.40 38.31 102.65
N GLY A 279 -33.37 37.47 103.70
CA GLY A 279 -32.50 36.29 103.71
C GLY A 279 -32.88 35.25 102.65
N LYS A 280 -34.18 35.08 102.37
CA LYS A 280 -34.65 34.21 101.29
C LYS A 280 -34.35 34.80 99.90
N ASN A 281 -34.38 36.12 99.75
CA ASN A 281 -34.00 36.81 98.51
C ASN A 281 -32.49 36.71 98.27
N GLU A 282 -31.64 36.90 99.28
CA GLU A 282 -30.19 36.70 99.14
C GLU A 282 -29.84 35.26 98.74
N LEU A 283 -30.55 34.26 99.32
CA LEU A 283 -30.41 32.85 98.90
C LEU A 283 -30.95 32.60 97.49
N LEU A 284 -32.07 33.22 97.12
CA LEU A 284 -32.65 33.12 95.78
C LEU A 284 -31.77 33.82 94.74
N GLU A 285 -31.18 34.96 95.04
CA GLU A 285 -30.22 35.68 94.19
C GLU A 285 -28.95 34.86 94.01
N GLY A 286 -28.43 34.25 95.08
CA GLY A 286 -27.32 33.29 95.00
C GLY A 286 -27.65 32.11 94.09
N ASN A 287 -28.81 31.47 94.30
CA ASN A 287 -29.26 30.36 93.46
C ASN A 287 -29.52 30.78 92.01
N LEU A 288 -30.04 31.99 91.78
CA LEU A 288 -30.31 32.53 90.46
C LEU A 288 -29.00 32.84 89.74
N GLN A 289 -27.99 33.36 90.44
CA GLN A 289 -26.64 33.55 89.92
C GLN A 289 -25.98 32.21 89.56
N THR A 290 -26.03 31.20 90.44
CA THR A 290 -25.50 29.86 90.14
C THR A 290 -26.24 29.20 88.98
N ASN A 291 -27.57 29.35 88.89
CA ASN A 291 -28.34 28.89 87.75
C ASN A 291 -27.96 29.62 86.46
N MET A 292 -27.66 30.93 86.54
CA MET A 292 -27.23 31.71 85.38
C MET A 292 -25.86 31.25 84.87
N GLU A 293 -24.92 30.95 85.77
CA GLU A 293 -23.62 30.34 85.43
C GLU A 293 -23.79 28.94 84.82
N HIS A 294 -24.64 28.08 85.38
CA HIS A 294 -24.94 26.78 84.80
C HIS A 294 -25.56 26.87 83.41
N ILE A 295 -26.47 27.84 83.16
CA ILE A 295 -27.04 28.08 81.84
C ILE A 295 -25.96 28.54 80.85
N GLN A 296 -25.02 29.40 81.28
CA GLN A 296 -23.89 29.82 80.44
C GLN A 296 -22.96 28.66 80.09
N ASP A 297 -22.66 27.78 81.05
CA ASP A 297 -21.85 26.58 80.82
C ASP A 297 -22.55 25.58 79.89
N ILE A 298 -23.85 25.35 80.07
CA ILE A 298 -24.66 24.52 79.18
C ILE A 298 -24.64 25.11 77.76
N ASN A 299 -24.83 26.42 77.61
CA ASN A 299 -24.75 27.09 76.31
C ASN A 299 -23.36 26.94 75.67
N ARG A 300 -22.28 27.04 76.45
CA ARG A 300 -20.91 26.80 75.95
C ARG A 300 -20.74 25.37 75.45
N ILE A 301 -21.21 24.37 76.20
CA ILE A 301 -21.17 22.95 75.82
C ILE A 301 -22.00 22.69 74.56
N ILE A 302 -23.19 23.30 74.45
CA ILE A 302 -24.05 23.18 73.25
C ILE A 302 -23.35 23.81 72.04
N MET A 303 -22.80 25.02 72.17
CA MET A 303 -22.06 25.67 71.08
C MET A 303 -20.83 24.86 70.65
N GLU A 304 -20.07 24.28 71.59
CA GLU A 304 -18.96 23.39 71.26
C GLU A 304 -19.43 22.12 70.54
N ARG A 305 -20.57 21.55 70.94
CA ARG A 305 -21.17 20.39 70.26
C ARG A 305 -21.61 20.75 68.84
N GLU A 306 -22.24 21.90 68.64
CA GLU A 306 -22.66 22.38 67.32
C GLU A 306 -21.46 22.66 66.42
N LYS A 307 -20.39 23.27 66.97
CA LYS A 307 -19.13 23.47 66.25
C LYS A 307 -18.51 22.14 65.82
N LYS A 308 -18.41 21.15 66.72
CA LYS A 308 -17.91 19.81 66.38
C LYS A 308 -18.78 19.11 65.32
N LEU A 309 -20.11 19.27 65.38
CA LEU A 309 -21.03 18.73 64.38
C LEU A 309 -20.84 19.41 63.01
N TYR A 310 -20.62 20.72 63.00
CA TYR A 310 -20.29 21.46 61.78
C TYR A 310 -18.96 21.01 61.19
N ASP A 311 -17.90 20.95 62.01
CA ASP A 311 -16.58 20.49 61.60
C ASP A 311 -16.62 19.06 61.04
N TYR A 312 -17.39 18.17 61.68
CA TYR A 312 -17.62 16.80 61.19
C TYR A 312 -18.33 16.79 59.84
N LYS A 313 -19.40 17.56 59.66
CA LYS A 313 -20.12 17.67 58.37
C LYS A 313 -19.24 18.23 57.27
N LEU A 314 -18.45 19.27 57.57
CA LEU A 314 -17.52 19.86 56.62
C LEU A 314 -16.44 18.85 56.21
N LEU A 315 -15.89 18.11 57.17
CA LEU A 315 -14.92 17.06 56.90
C LEU A 315 -15.53 15.93 56.06
N GLN A 316 -16.79 15.55 56.34
CA GLN A 316 -17.52 14.56 55.57
C GLN A 316 -17.78 15.02 54.13
N GLN A 317 -18.18 16.28 53.93
CA GLN A 317 -18.32 16.87 52.59
C GLN A 317 -17.00 16.89 51.83
N LYS A 318 -15.91 17.32 52.49
CA LYS A 318 -14.56 17.30 51.90
C LYS A 318 -14.11 15.89 51.56
N ASN A 319 -14.39 14.90 52.41
CA ASN A 319 -14.06 13.50 52.15
C ASN A 319 -14.88 12.93 50.99
N ASN A 320 -16.17 13.25 50.91
CA ASN A 320 -17.03 12.86 49.79
C ASN A 320 -16.54 13.47 48.47
N HIS A 321 -16.19 14.76 48.47
CA HIS A 321 -15.61 15.44 47.31
C HIS A 321 -14.26 14.82 46.92
N ASN A 322 -13.37 14.56 47.88
CA ASN A 322 -12.09 13.87 47.64
C ASN A 322 -12.30 12.46 47.06
N LEU A 323 -13.28 11.70 47.55
CA LEU A 323 -13.64 10.38 47.02
C LEU A 323 -14.14 10.47 45.57
N LYS A 324 -14.99 11.46 45.26
CA LYS A 324 -15.43 11.73 43.89
C LYS A 324 -14.22 12.05 42.99
N MET A 325 -13.30 12.91 43.43
CA MET A 325 -12.08 13.24 42.69
C MET A 325 -11.17 12.03 42.48
N ILE A 326 -10.94 11.21 43.52
CA ILE A 326 -10.16 9.98 43.41
C ILE A 326 -10.79 9.01 42.39
N ASN A 327 -12.11 8.87 42.40
CA ASN A 327 -12.81 8.02 41.43
C ASN A 327 -12.71 8.58 40.01
N PHE A 328 -12.80 9.89 39.84
CA PHE A 328 -12.57 10.56 38.56
C PHE A 328 -11.16 10.28 38.04
N TYR A 329 -10.11 10.50 38.86
CA TYR A 329 -8.74 10.20 38.48
C TYR A 329 -8.50 8.71 38.20
N LYS A 330 -9.11 7.80 38.96
CA LYS A 330 -9.05 6.35 38.67
C LYS A 330 -9.66 6.01 37.31
N LEU A 331 -10.78 6.64 36.97
CA LEU A 331 -11.46 6.43 35.70
C LEU A 331 -10.61 6.97 34.53
N GLU A 332 -10.00 8.14 34.72
CA GLU A 332 -9.09 8.73 33.73
C GLU A 332 -7.82 7.90 33.54
N ILE A 333 -7.21 7.41 34.63
CA ILE A 333 -6.09 6.47 34.56
C ILE A 333 -6.48 5.20 33.80
N ASN A 334 -7.70 4.68 34.00
CA ASN A 334 -8.16 3.50 33.28
C ASN A 334 -8.36 3.77 31.78
N LYS A 335 -8.90 4.92 31.40
CA LYS A 335 -8.98 5.33 29.98
C LYS A 335 -7.59 5.43 29.35
N LEU A 336 -6.63 6.05 30.04
CA LEU A 336 -5.24 6.16 29.55
C LEU A 336 -4.59 4.78 29.42
N ARG A 337 -4.84 3.86 30.35
CA ARG A 337 -4.38 2.47 30.27
C ARG A 337 -5.00 1.72 29.09
N GLU A 338 -6.28 1.89 28.82
CA GLU A 338 -6.95 1.31 27.66
C GLU A 338 -6.41 1.87 26.34
N ALA A 339 -6.22 3.19 26.27
CA ALA A 339 -5.59 3.85 25.13
C ALA A 339 -4.17 3.31 24.91
N LEU A 340 -3.34 3.22 25.95
CA LEU A 340 -1.99 2.66 25.88
C LEU A 340 -2.00 1.20 25.43
N LEU A 341 -2.92 0.38 25.94
CA LEU A 341 -3.07 -1.02 25.53
C LEU A 341 -3.49 -1.11 24.06
N SER A 342 -4.37 -0.23 23.59
CA SER A 342 -4.80 -0.19 22.20
C SER A 342 -3.64 0.16 21.25
N VAL A 343 -2.84 1.17 21.59
CA VAL A 343 -1.64 1.59 20.84
C VAL A 343 -0.59 0.50 20.84
N LYS A 344 -0.32 -0.12 22.00
CA LYS A 344 0.61 -1.25 22.13
C LYS A 344 0.16 -2.43 21.26
N THR A 345 -1.13 -2.76 21.27
CA THR A 345 -1.70 -3.82 20.43
C THR A 345 -1.58 -3.50 18.95
N TYR A 346 -1.87 -2.26 18.56
CA TYR A 346 -1.70 -1.78 17.18
C TYR A 346 -0.25 -1.92 16.72
N TYR A 347 0.71 -1.46 17.54
CA TYR A 347 2.14 -1.57 17.24
C TYR A 347 2.60 -3.03 17.07
N TYR A 348 2.19 -3.94 17.97
CA TYR A 348 2.54 -5.36 17.81
C TYR A 348 1.94 -5.97 16.55
N ASN A 349 0.67 -5.65 16.23
CA ASN A 349 0.04 -6.11 15.00
C ASN A 349 0.76 -5.55 13.76
N TYR A 350 1.16 -4.28 13.78
CA TYR A 350 1.96 -3.66 12.74
C TYR A 350 3.32 -4.33 12.58
N LYS A 351 4.03 -4.58 13.68
CA LYS A 351 5.32 -5.29 13.69
C LYS A 351 5.20 -6.70 13.12
N ILE A 352 4.16 -7.44 13.48
CA ILE A 352 3.88 -8.78 12.93
C ILE A 352 3.57 -8.70 11.43
N LYS A 353 2.73 -7.75 11.00
CA LYS A 353 2.40 -7.55 9.58
C LYS A 353 3.63 -7.16 8.77
N SER A 354 4.45 -6.25 9.26
CA SER A 354 5.70 -5.83 8.63
C SER A 354 6.68 -7.01 8.49
N LYS A 355 6.89 -7.81 9.55
CA LYS A 355 7.71 -9.03 9.49
C LYS A 355 7.20 -10.04 8.45
N LYS A 356 5.88 -10.24 8.37
CA LYS A 356 5.28 -11.11 7.34
C LYS A 356 5.54 -10.58 5.93
N ASN A 357 5.31 -9.28 5.70
CA ASN A 357 5.57 -8.65 4.40
C ASN A 357 7.04 -8.76 3.99
N ILE A 358 7.98 -8.52 4.92
CA ILE A 358 9.42 -8.66 4.69
C ILE A 358 9.75 -10.11 4.33
N SER A 359 9.23 -11.09 5.07
CA SER A 359 9.45 -12.51 4.78
C SER A 359 8.87 -12.93 3.43
N GLU A 360 7.67 -12.45 3.07
CA GLU A 360 7.09 -12.67 1.74
C GLU A 360 7.94 -12.07 0.63
N LEU A 361 8.47 -10.85 0.82
CA LEU A 361 9.32 -10.18 -0.15
C LEU A 361 10.67 -10.89 -0.32
N ILE A 362 11.27 -11.36 0.77
CA ILE A 362 12.50 -12.18 0.74
C ILE A 362 12.25 -13.49 -0.03
N ASN A 363 11.15 -14.19 0.26
CA ASN A 363 10.80 -15.43 -0.45
C ASN A 363 10.58 -15.19 -1.95
N GLN A 364 9.93 -14.08 -2.32
CA GLN A 364 9.76 -13.70 -3.73
C GLN A 364 11.10 -13.38 -4.39
N TYR A 365 11.98 -12.65 -3.70
CA TYR A 365 13.32 -12.33 -4.18
C TYR A 365 14.15 -13.60 -4.42
N GLU A 366 14.16 -14.54 -3.46
CA GLU A 366 14.87 -15.81 -3.60
C GLU A 366 14.31 -16.66 -4.75
N ARG A 367 12.98 -16.68 -4.91
CA ARG A 367 12.33 -17.37 -6.04
C ARG A 367 12.75 -16.76 -7.38
N ILE A 368 12.73 -15.44 -7.51
CA ILE A 368 13.15 -14.73 -8.73
C ILE A 368 14.64 -14.97 -9.00
N LYS A 369 15.49 -14.91 -7.96
CA LYS A 369 16.93 -15.22 -8.06
C LYS A 369 17.16 -16.64 -8.56
N PHE A 370 16.44 -17.63 -8.03
CA PHE A 370 16.52 -19.01 -8.51
C PHE A 370 16.05 -19.14 -9.96
N GLN A 371 14.93 -18.51 -10.32
CA GLN A 371 14.43 -18.49 -11.70
C GLN A 371 15.43 -17.86 -12.66
N PHE A 372 16.08 -16.77 -12.26
CA PHE A 372 17.12 -16.11 -13.05
C PHE A 372 18.32 -17.03 -13.27
N ILE A 373 18.80 -17.70 -12.23
CA ILE A 373 19.90 -18.68 -12.34
C ILE A 373 19.52 -19.83 -13.28
N GLN A 374 18.30 -20.35 -13.17
CA GLN A 374 17.81 -21.41 -14.06
C GLN A 374 17.67 -20.93 -15.51
N LEU A 375 17.20 -19.70 -15.72
CA LEU A 375 17.12 -19.10 -17.04
C LEU A 375 18.51 -18.94 -17.67
N GLN A 376 19.51 -18.51 -16.89
CA GLN A 376 20.89 -18.40 -17.34
C GLN A 376 21.50 -19.75 -17.71
N LYS A 377 21.27 -20.80 -16.89
CA LYS A 377 21.70 -22.18 -17.21
C LYS A 377 21.03 -22.69 -18.48
N ARG A 378 19.73 -22.45 -18.62
CA ARG A 378 18.95 -22.84 -19.80
C ARG A 378 19.39 -22.09 -21.06
N GLN A 379 19.70 -20.79 -20.97
CA GLN A 379 20.26 -20.00 -22.06
C GLN A 379 21.60 -20.59 -22.52
N LYS A 380 22.52 -20.88 -21.60
CA LYS A 380 23.82 -21.49 -21.95
C LYS A 380 23.65 -22.86 -22.60
N SER A 381 22.75 -23.69 -22.08
CA SER A 381 22.43 -25.00 -22.68
C SER A 381 21.82 -24.87 -24.08
N TYR A 382 20.92 -23.90 -24.28
CA TYR A 382 20.37 -23.61 -25.60
C TYR A 382 21.43 -23.14 -26.57
N GLU A 383 22.26 -22.19 -26.18
CA GLU A 383 23.35 -21.68 -27.02
C GLU A 383 24.29 -22.80 -27.47
N GLN A 384 24.68 -23.69 -26.56
CA GLN A 384 25.47 -24.87 -26.90
C GLN A 384 24.73 -25.84 -27.84
N ASN A 385 23.44 -26.07 -27.61
CA ASN A 385 22.64 -26.95 -28.48
C ASN A 385 22.46 -26.33 -29.88
N PHE A 386 22.17 -25.04 -29.97
CA PHE A 386 22.08 -24.30 -31.22
C PHE A 386 23.41 -24.34 -31.98
N GLN A 387 24.53 -24.07 -31.31
CA GLN A 387 25.86 -24.17 -31.93
C GLN A 387 26.15 -25.57 -32.47
N LYS A 388 25.82 -26.63 -31.72
CA LYS A 388 25.99 -28.03 -32.18
C LYS A 388 25.10 -28.37 -33.38
N LYS A 389 23.81 -28.00 -33.32
CA LYS A 389 22.87 -28.22 -34.43
C LYS A 389 23.30 -27.46 -35.67
N TYR A 390 23.72 -26.22 -35.49
CA TYR A 390 24.21 -25.37 -36.57
C TYR A 390 25.46 -25.96 -37.21
N ALA A 391 26.48 -26.31 -36.43
CA ALA A 391 27.70 -26.94 -36.94
C ALA A 391 27.40 -28.21 -37.74
N LYS A 392 26.53 -29.08 -37.21
CA LYS A 392 26.10 -30.30 -37.92
C LYS A 392 25.37 -30.00 -39.24
N ALA A 393 24.50 -29.00 -39.26
CA ALA A 393 23.80 -28.58 -40.47
C ALA A 393 24.75 -27.96 -41.50
N TRP A 394 25.72 -27.16 -41.04
CA TRP A 394 26.76 -26.57 -41.87
C TRP A 394 27.65 -27.65 -42.49
N ASP A 395 28.15 -28.60 -41.69
CA ASP A 395 28.99 -29.70 -42.17
C ASP A 395 28.24 -30.57 -43.20
N LEU A 396 26.94 -30.84 -42.97
CA LEU A 396 26.11 -31.57 -43.91
C LEU A 396 26.00 -30.81 -45.24
N GLN A 397 25.62 -29.53 -45.21
CA GLN A 397 25.48 -28.70 -46.41
C GLN A 397 26.80 -28.56 -47.16
N LYS A 398 27.91 -28.38 -46.42
CA LYS A 398 29.27 -28.31 -46.95
C LYS A 398 29.67 -29.61 -47.63
N SER A 399 29.39 -30.75 -47.01
CA SER A 399 29.68 -32.07 -47.59
C SER A 399 28.87 -32.33 -48.86
N GLU A 400 27.61 -31.90 -48.90
CA GLU A 400 26.75 -32.03 -50.07
C GLU A 400 27.22 -31.13 -51.21
N ALA A 401 27.53 -29.86 -50.91
CA ALA A 401 28.10 -28.92 -51.88
C ALA A 401 29.42 -29.46 -52.46
N ASN A 402 30.34 -29.93 -51.63
CA ASN A 402 31.60 -30.53 -52.07
C ASN A 402 31.37 -31.74 -52.99
N ARG A 403 30.41 -32.60 -52.67
CA ARG A 403 30.03 -33.73 -53.54
C ARG A 403 29.53 -33.26 -54.91
N HIS A 404 28.75 -32.18 -54.97
CA HIS A 404 28.30 -31.60 -56.24
C HIS A 404 29.43 -30.98 -57.05
N ILE A 405 30.36 -30.28 -56.39
CA ILE A 405 31.56 -29.71 -57.03
C ILE A 405 32.45 -30.82 -57.58
N GLU A 406 32.69 -31.88 -56.82
CA GLU A 406 33.49 -33.02 -57.30
C GLU A 406 32.87 -33.62 -58.57
N LYS A 407 31.55 -33.82 -58.58
CA LYS A 407 30.82 -34.26 -59.78
C LYS A 407 30.96 -33.25 -60.94
N LEU A 408 30.86 -31.95 -60.66
CA LEU A 408 30.99 -30.90 -61.67
C LEU A 408 32.41 -30.86 -62.27
N ILE A 409 33.44 -30.96 -61.43
CA ILE A 409 34.84 -31.00 -61.87
C ILE A 409 35.11 -32.27 -62.68
N SER A 410 34.61 -33.43 -62.23
CA SER A 410 34.71 -34.68 -62.99
C SER A 410 34.00 -34.59 -64.35
N ALA A 411 32.80 -34.02 -64.39
CA ALA A 411 32.07 -33.81 -65.65
C ALA A 411 32.82 -32.84 -66.58
N ASN A 412 33.36 -31.74 -66.04
CA ASN A 412 34.12 -30.78 -66.81
C ASN A 412 35.43 -31.38 -67.35
N GLN A 413 36.11 -32.20 -66.55
CA GLN A 413 37.29 -32.94 -66.98
C GLN A 413 36.96 -33.85 -68.18
N ILE A 414 35.87 -34.61 -68.09
CA ILE A 414 35.40 -35.48 -69.18
C ILE A 414 35.11 -34.67 -70.45
N ILE A 415 34.40 -33.53 -70.33
CA ILE A 415 34.09 -32.66 -71.47
C ILE A 415 35.38 -32.12 -72.10
N HIS A 416 36.31 -31.59 -71.31
CA HIS A 416 37.56 -31.03 -71.86
C HIS A 416 38.46 -32.08 -72.50
N GLU A 417 38.61 -33.25 -71.87
CA GLU A 417 39.49 -34.32 -72.36
C GLU A 417 38.87 -35.06 -73.55
N GLN A 418 37.59 -35.47 -73.49
CA GLN A 418 36.99 -36.32 -74.52
C GLN A 418 36.41 -35.54 -75.70
N ILE A 419 35.87 -34.35 -75.47
CA ILE A 419 35.17 -33.59 -76.50
C ILE A 419 36.10 -32.56 -77.11
N PHE A 420 36.70 -31.73 -76.25
CA PHE A 420 37.57 -30.65 -76.73
C PHE A 420 39.00 -31.12 -76.99
N MET A 421 39.38 -32.34 -76.56
CA MET A 421 40.73 -32.91 -76.69
C MET A 421 41.82 -31.95 -76.21
N LYS A 422 41.52 -31.18 -75.15
CA LYS A 422 42.43 -30.23 -74.53
C LYS A 422 42.79 -30.70 -73.11
N GLU A 423 43.99 -30.37 -72.68
CA GLU A 423 44.43 -30.66 -71.31
C GLU A 423 43.54 -29.92 -70.31
N PHE A 424 43.00 -30.66 -69.35
CA PHE A 424 42.20 -30.12 -68.27
C PHE A 424 43.11 -29.69 -67.11
N CYS A 425 43.23 -28.38 -66.89
CA CYS A 425 43.90 -27.86 -65.70
C CYS A 425 42.96 -27.97 -64.49
N LYS A 426 43.16 -28.99 -63.66
CA LYS A 426 42.41 -29.14 -62.41
C LYS A 426 42.74 -27.98 -61.48
N THR A 427 41.83 -27.01 -61.37
CA THR A 427 41.90 -25.98 -60.33
C THR A 427 41.89 -26.67 -58.97
N ASN A 428 42.91 -26.43 -58.15
CA ASN A 428 43.03 -27.00 -56.82
C ASN A 428 42.03 -26.31 -55.87
N TYR A 429 40.75 -26.66 -56.02
CA TYR A 429 39.65 -26.07 -55.27
C TYR A 429 39.80 -26.29 -53.76
N LYS A 430 40.57 -27.31 -53.33
CA LYS A 430 40.83 -27.56 -51.92
C LYS A 430 41.58 -26.40 -51.24
N HIS A 431 42.53 -25.75 -51.92
CA HIS A 431 43.23 -24.58 -51.38
C HIS A 431 42.39 -23.30 -51.39
N LEU A 432 41.41 -23.17 -52.30
CA LEU A 432 40.45 -22.05 -52.33
C LEU A 432 39.34 -22.19 -51.27
N VAL A 433 39.14 -23.41 -50.80
CA VAL A 433 38.07 -23.82 -49.87
C VAL A 433 38.62 -24.15 -48.47
N GLU A 434 39.95 -24.17 -48.31
CA GLU A 434 40.62 -24.27 -47.01
C GLU A 434 40.29 -23.05 -46.17
N GLU A 435 39.39 -23.26 -45.21
CA GLU A 435 39.09 -22.29 -44.17
C GLU A 435 40.32 -22.09 -43.30
N ASN A 436 40.77 -20.85 -43.17
CA ASN A 436 41.54 -20.36 -42.04
C ASN A 436 40.71 -20.52 -40.76
N TYR A 437 40.56 -21.75 -40.25
CA TYR A 437 39.98 -22.04 -38.94
C TYR A 437 40.96 -21.59 -37.83
N ASN A 438 41.14 -20.28 -37.67
CA ASN A 438 41.57 -19.72 -36.39
C ASN A 438 40.33 -19.44 -35.53
N ILE A 439 39.55 -20.50 -35.26
CA ILE A 439 38.59 -20.54 -34.17
C ILE A 439 39.26 -21.32 -33.03
N GLY A 440 40.34 -20.74 -32.52
CA GLY A 440 41.15 -21.32 -31.46
C GLY A 440 42.07 -20.25 -30.89
N SER A 441 41.80 -19.85 -29.65
CA SER A 441 42.65 -19.00 -28.81
C SER A 441 43.10 -17.65 -29.40
N ILE A 442 42.17 -16.69 -29.46
CA ILE A 442 42.53 -15.39 -28.91
C ILE A 442 42.14 -15.50 -27.43
N PRO A 443 43.07 -15.75 -26.50
CA PRO A 443 42.77 -15.57 -25.10
C PRO A 443 42.26 -14.14 -24.96
N PRO A 444 41.25 -13.88 -24.10
CA PRO A 444 40.94 -12.50 -23.78
C PRO A 444 42.25 -11.92 -23.28
N LYS A 445 42.86 -11.01 -24.06
CA LYS A 445 43.84 -10.10 -23.48
C LYS A 445 43.05 -9.46 -22.35
N GLU A 446 43.42 -9.82 -21.14
CA GLU A 446 43.00 -9.12 -19.94
C GLU A 446 43.15 -7.65 -20.29
N ASP A 447 42.02 -6.97 -20.38
CA ASP A 447 42.02 -5.52 -20.47
C ASP A 447 42.88 -5.07 -19.30
N SER A 448 44.06 -4.60 -19.67
CA SER A 448 44.93 -3.80 -18.83
C SER A 448 44.02 -2.85 -18.07
N LYS A 449 43.99 -3.01 -16.75
CA LYS A 449 43.37 -2.09 -15.82
C LYS A 449 43.62 -0.67 -16.35
N PRO A 450 42.59 0.16 -16.55
CA PRO A 450 42.85 1.58 -16.67
C PRO A 450 43.58 1.96 -15.39
N ASN A 451 44.80 2.46 -15.54
CA ASN A 451 45.46 3.22 -14.50
C ASN A 451 44.64 4.49 -14.31
N ASP A 452 43.57 4.38 -13.54
CA ASP A 452 42.95 5.54 -12.89
C ASP A 452 43.83 5.86 -11.67
N ALA A 453 45.03 6.36 -11.98
CA ALA A 453 45.86 7.08 -11.04
C ALA A 453 45.27 8.50 -10.93
N GLU A 454 44.15 8.62 -10.25
CA GLU A 454 43.65 9.90 -9.75
C GLU A 454 43.41 9.77 -8.24
N ASN A 455 44.49 9.96 -7.48
CA ASN A 455 44.54 10.52 -6.13
C ASN A 455 43.40 10.14 -5.16
N ALA A 456 43.29 8.88 -4.75
CA ALA A 456 42.65 8.56 -3.48
C ALA A 456 43.60 8.98 -2.35
N LYS A 457 43.31 10.10 -1.68
CA LYS A 457 44.01 10.51 -0.45
C LYS A 457 43.88 9.35 0.55
N GLN A 458 45.00 8.66 0.83
CA GLN A 458 45.03 7.62 1.85
C GLN A 458 44.78 8.27 3.21
N VAL A 459 43.74 7.82 3.89
CA VAL A 459 43.41 8.24 5.25
C VAL A 459 44.45 7.64 6.22
N THR A 460 44.95 8.44 7.15
CA THR A 460 45.98 8.01 8.11
C THR A 460 45.34 7.16 9.22
N HIS A 461 46.03 6.12 9.72
CA HIS A 461 45.51 5.25 10.79
C HIS A 461 45.03 6.02 12.04
N ASN A 462 45.72 7.12 12.39
CA ASN A 462 45.35 7.98 13.52
C ASN A 462 44.02 8.72 13.30
N GLN A 463 43.71 9.11 12.06
CA GLN A 463 42.45 9.76 11.70
C GLN A 463 41.27 8.79 11.85
N ILE A 464 41.48 7.52 11.51
CA ILE A 464 40.51 6.43 11.70
C ILE A 464 40.24 6.18 13.19
N GLU A 465 41.28 6.27 14.03
CA GLU A 465 41.18 6.07 15.47
C GLU A 465 40.48 7.24 16.18
N GLN A 466 40.72 8.48 15.73
CA GLN A 466 39.97 9.66 16.17
C GLN A 466 38.49 9.56 15.83
N VAL A 467 38.13 9.16 14.60
CA VAL A 467 36.73 8.95 14.19
C VAL A 467 36.08 7.80 14.96
N LYS A 468 36.82 6.73 15.29
CA LYS A 468 36.33 5.66 16.18
C LYS A 468 35.96 6.19 17.55
N ASN A 469 36.82 7.00 18.17
CA ASN A 469 36.57 7.59 19.47
C ASN A 469 35.39 8.57 19.44
N LEU A 470 35.28 9.37 18.37
CA LEU A 470 34.17 10.29 18.13
C LEU A 470 32.82 9.56 18.04
N LEU A 471 32.77 8.47 17.26
CA LEU A 471 31.57 7.64 17.14
C LEU A 471 31.22 6.95 18.47
N LEU A 472 32.22 6.60 19.28
CA LEU A 472 32.00 5.97 20.58
C LEU A 472 31.39 6.97 21.58
N GLN A 473 31.80 8.24 21.52
CA GLN A 473 31.24 9.31 22.35
C GLN A 473 29.82 9.70 21.94
N GLU A 474 29.61 9.98 20.65
CA GLU A 474 28.34 10.53 20.15
C GLU A 474 27.27 9.46 19.90
N CYS A 475 27.66 8.24 19.49
CA CYS A 475 26.71 7.15 19.20
C CYS A 475 26.52 6.16 20.36
N ASN A 476 26.96 6.51 21.57
CA ASN A 476 26.82 5.64 22.75
C ASN A 476 25.34 5.33 23.07
N PHE A 477 24.42 6.25 22.73
CA PHE A 477 22.98 6.06 22.92
C PHE A 477 22.38 4.90 22.08
N LEU A 478 23.08 4.41 21.06
CA LEU A 478 22.63 3.28 20.23
C LEU A 478 22.91 1.90 20.85
N VAL A 479 23.67 1.84 21.96
CA VAL A 479 24.02 0.58 22.64
C VAL A 479 23.25 0.47 23.96
N ASP A 480 22.18 -0.32 23.95
CA ASP A 480 21.47 -0.70 25.19
C ASP A 480 22.30 -1.75 25.97
N GLY A 481 22.93 -1.31 27.06
CA GLY A 481 23.51 -2.16 28.11
C GLY A 481 25.00 -1.97 28.39
N ASP A 482 25.38 -2.13 29.66
CA ASP A 482 26.75 -2.13 30.18
C ASP A 482 27.57 -3.30 29.60
N ALA A 483 27.98 -3.19 28.34
CA ALA A 483 29.07 -4.02 27.81
C ALA A 483 30.39 -3.42 28.28
N GLU A 484 31.19 -4.20 29.01
CA GLU A 484 32.48 -3.75 29.56
C GLU A 484 33.53 -3.47 28.47
N ASP A 485 33.38 -4.06 27.27
CA ASP A 485 34.33 -3.91 26.17
C ASP A 485 33.93 -2.83 25.14
N GLU A 486 34.77 -1.79 25.02
CA GLU A 486 34.64 -0.69 24.04
C GLU A 486 34.64 -1.18 22.58
N GLN A 487 35.33 -2.28 22.30
CA GLN A 487 35.37 -2.89 20.96
C GLN A 487 34.05 -3.54 20.56
N GLU A 488 33.28 -4.08 21.51
CA GLU A 488 31.95 -4.64 21.22
C GLU A 488 30.91 -3.53 21.00
N LYS A 489 31.04 -2.41 21.73
CA LYS A 489 30.24 -1.20 21.52
C LYS A 489 30.48 -0.64 20.12
N LEU A 490 31.73 -0.48 19.72
CA LEU A 490 32.11 -0.05 18.36
C LEU A 490 31.57 -0.98 17.28
N LYS A 491 31.66 -2.31 17.46
CA LYS A 491 31.10 -3.27 16.49
C LYS A 491 29.59 -3.13 16.36
N LYS A 492 28.86 -2.91 17.46
CA LYS A 492 27.40 -2.66 17.43
C LYS A 492 27.08 -1.34 16.71
N ILE A 493 27.82 -0.28 17.03
CA ILE A 493 27.68 1.04 16.40
C ILE A 493 27.96 0.94 14.89
N PHE A 494 29.04 0.29 14.47
CA PHE A 494 29.32 0.03 13.06
C PHE A 494 28.27 -0.82 12.37
N ASN A 495 27.67 -1.80 13.06
CA ASN A 495 26.55 -2.56 12.53
C ASN A 495 25.30 -1.69 12.31
N TYR A 496 25.05 -0.73 13.20
CA TYR A 496 23.93 0.21 13.06
C TYR A 496 24.18 1.25 11.95
N ILE A 497 25.41 1.78 11.85
CA ILE A 497 25.82 2.73 10.80
C ILE A 497 25.99 2.01 9.44
N GLY A 498 26.14 0.69 9.44
CA GLY A 498 26.30 -0.13 8.23
C GLY A 498 27.71 -0.14 7.66
N VAL A 499 28.72 0.18 8.47
CA VAL A 499 30.15 0.08 8.11
C VAL A 499 30.59 -1.36 8.33
N HIS A 500 30.90 -2.08 7.25
CA HIS A 500 31.27 -3.50 7.34
C HIS A 500 32.65 -3.82 6.79
N THR A 501 33.20 -2.97 5.92
CA THR A 501 34.52 -3.15 5.31
C THR A 501 35.52 -2.08 5.75
N GLN A 502 36.81 -2.36 5.59
CA GLN A 502 37.88 -1.37 5.83
C GLN A 502 37.72 -0.15 4.88
N ASP A 503 37.35 -0.41 3.63
CA ASP A 503 37.05 0.64 2.64
C ASP A 503 35.87 1.53 3.07
N ASP A 504 34.86 0.95 3.73
CA ASP A 504 33.71 1.71 4.27
C ASP A 504 34.15 2.67 5.39
N LEU A 505 35.11 2.24 6.21
CA LEU A 505 35.66 3.01 7.31
C LEU A 505 36.56 4.14 6.80
N GLU A 506 37.32 3.88 5.74
CA GLU A 506 38.13 4.88 5.03
C GLU A 506 37.24 5.94 4.36
N LEU A 507 36.13 5.54 3.72
CA LEU A 507 35.16 6.47 3.14
C LEU A 507 34.48 7.33 4.21
N LEU A 508 34.07 6.72 5.33
CA LEU A 508 33.48 7.45 6.45
C LEU A 508 34.48 8.45 7.02
N THR A 509 35.72 8.03 7.25
CA THR A 509 36.78 8.89 7.77
C THR A 509 37.11 10.02 6.80
N GLN A 510 37.17 9.72 5.50
CA GLN A 510 37.37 10.74 4.46
C GLN A 510 36.29 11.82 4.53
N LEU A 511 35.01 11.46 4.75
CA LEU A 511 33.90 12.40 4.88
C LEU A 511 34.00 13.29 6.12
N PHE A 512 34.60 12.84 7.22
CA PHE A 512 34.87 13.67 8.40
C PHE A 512 35.91 14.77 8.13
N TYR A 513 36.87 14.52 7.23
CA TYR A 513 37.96 15.45 6.90
C TYR A 513 37.78 16.16 5.54
N MET A 514 36.60 16.08 4.91
CA MET A 514 36.34 16.80 3.65
C MET A 514 36.19 18.31 3.85
N ASP A 515 35.77 18.74 5.04
CA ASP A 515 35.47 20.16 5.33
C ASP A 515 36.66 20.90 5.99
N ASP A 516 37.68 20.19 6.51
CA ASP A 516 38.91 20.77 7.11
C ASP A 516 39.98 21.12 6.06
N GLN A 517 39.58 21.68 4.91
CA GLN A 517 40.52 22.18 3.89
C GLN A 517 41.10 23.58 4.23
N GLN A 518 40.93 24.07 5.46
CA GLN A 518 41.62 25.26 5.94
C GLN A 518 42.56 24.91 7.11
N GLU A 519 43.83 24.86 6.74
CA GLU A 519 45.02 24.95 7.58
C GLU A 519 45.42 23.70 8.39
N ASN A 520 46.70 23.38 8.26
CA ASN A 520 47.40 22.32 8.96
C ASN A 520 47.52 22.68 10.45
N ASP A 521 46.45 22.52 11.21
CA ASP A 521 46.55 22.47 12.66
C ASP A 521 45.94 21.16 13.16
N GLU A 522 46.71 20.46 13.99
CA GLU A 522 46.26 19.38 14.87
C GLU A 522 45.29 19.95 15.93
N GLY A 523 44.21 20.59 15.48
CA GLY A 523 43.17 21.18 16.30
C GLY A 523 42.02 20.19 16.44
N ASP A 524 41.66 19.90 17.70
CA ASP A 524 40.45 19.17 18.08
C ASP A 524 39.27 19.53 17.15
N LEU A 525 38.69 18.52 16.48
CA LEU A 525 37.42 18.69 15.79
C LEU A 525 36.43 19.32 16.77
N ALA A 526 35.99 20.56 16.53
CA ALA A 526 35.03 21.21 17.42
C ALA A 526 33.66 20.53 17.27
N HIS A 527 33.20 19.90 18.36
CA HIS A 527 32.08 18.96 18.38
C HIS A 527 30.70 19.67 18.35
N ASN A 528 29.85 19.29 17.40
CA ASN A 528 28.39 19.40 17.51
C ASN A 528 27.79 18.04 17.16
N SER A 529 26.95 17.47 18.02
CA SER A 529 26.28 16.18 17.80
C SER A 529 25.48 16.12 16.49
N GLU A 530 24.99 17.26 16.01
CA GLU A 530 24.32 17.41 14.71
C GLU A 530 25.27 17.18 13.52
N TYR A 531 26.51 17.65 13.59
CA TYR A 531 27.50 17.53 12.52
C TYR A 531 27.92 16.07 12.28
N THR A 532 28.12 15.30 13.35
CA THR A 532 28.43 13.87 13.29
C THR A 532 27.31 13.08 12.62
N LEU A 533 26.04 13.40 12.92
CA LEU A 533 24.89 12.74 12.30
C LEU A 533 24.72 13.14 10.82
N ASP A 534 24.99 14.38 10.46
CA ASP A 534 24.95 14.85 9.08
C ASP A 534 26.04 14.19 8.21
N ILE A 535 27.23 13.97 8.76
CA ILE A 535 28.30 13.22 8.09
C ILE A 535 27.91 11.75 7.91
N ILE A 536 27.31 11.13 8.93
CA ILE A 536 26.79 9.76 8.82
C ILE A 536 25.69 9.70 7.74
N PHE A 537 24.82 10.71 7.66
CA PHE A 537 23.80 10.79 6.61
C PHE A 537 24.41 10.94 5.22
N LYS A 538 25.44 11.78 5.08
CA LYS A 538 26.22 11.95 3.84
C LYS A 538 26.93 10.64 3.45
N TYR A 539 27.42 9.88 4.42
CA TYR A 539 27.99 8.54 4.21
C TYR A 539 26.96 7.57 3.63
N TYR A 540 25.73 7.53 4.15
CA TYR A 540 24.68 6.70 3.57
C TYR A 540 24.37 7.06 2.11
N GLN A 541 24.31 8.36 1.79
CA GLN A 541 24.09 8.80 0.41
C GLN A 541 25.23 8.38 -0.54
N GLU A 542 26.48 8.50 -0.09
CA GLU A 542 27.63 8.12 -0.90
C GLU A 542 27.71 6.60 -1.09
N LYS A 543 27.34 5.82 -0.06
CA LYS A 543 27.21 4.37 -0.14
C LYS A 543 26.11 3.92 -1.10
N GLU A 544 24.99 4.64 -1.15
CA GLU A 544 23.95 4.40 -2.16
C GLU A 544 24.47 4.66 -3.58
N LYS A 545 25.21 5.76 -3.79
CA LYS A 545 25.83 6.05 -5.10
C LYS A 545 26.83 4.99 -5.51
N GLU A 546 27.68 4.53 -4.60
CA GLU A 546 28.66 3.47 -4.89
C GLU A 546 27.96 2.16 -5.30
N ASN A 547 26.89 1.79 -4.61
CA ASN A 547 26.07 0.63 -4.97
C ASN A 547 25.43 0.78 -6.36
N VAL A 548 24.92 1.98 -6.70
CA VAL A 548 24.40 2.27 -8.04
C VAL A 548 25.50 2.16 -9.11
N CYS A 549 26.70 2.66 -8.84
CA CYS A 549 27.86 2.54 -9.72
C CYS A 549 28.28 1.08 -9.94
N ARG A 550 28.35 0.26 -8.88
CA ARG A 550 28.62 -1.19 -8.98
C ARG A 550 27.57 -1.90 -9.84
N ILE A 551 26.30 -1.55 -9.68
CA ILE A 551 25.21 -2.08 -10.51
C ILE A 551 25.38 -1.66 -11.99
N ALA A 552 25.72 -0.40 -12.25
CA ALA A 552 25.96 0.11 -13.60
C ALA A 552 27.14 -0.58 -14.29
N GLN A 553 28.27 -0.77 -13.59
CA GLN A 553 29.42 -1.50 -14.09
C GLN A 553 29.09 -2.95 -14.44
N ASN A 554 28.31 -3.64 -13.60
CA ASN A 554 27.87 -5.01 -13.89
C ASN A 554 26.94 -5.09 -15.10
N LYS A 555 26.05 -4.11 -15.30
CA LYS A 555 25.25 -3.97 -16.53
C LYS A 555 26.12 -3.78 -17.75
N GLN A 556 27.16 -2.93 -17.65
CA GLN A 556 28.09 -2.68 -18.74
C GLN A 556 28.91 -3.94 -19.11
N LYS A 557 29.40 -4.68 -18.12
CA LYS A 557 30.08 -5.98 -18.34
C LYS A 557 29.18 -6.96 -19.09
N TYR A 558 27.88 -7.02 -18.76
CA TYR A 558 26.92 -7.88 -19.46
C TYR A 558 26.70 -7.41 -20.92
N LYS A 559 26.54 -6.10 -21.14
CA LYS A 559 26.41 -5.52 -22.48
C LYS A 559 27.64 -5.83 -23.36
N ASN A 560 28.84 -5.73 -22.79
CA ASN A 560 30.09 -6.06 -23.49
C ASN A 560 30.14 -7.54 -23.90
N ARG A 561 29.72 -8.47 -23.02
CA ARG A 561 29.63 -9.90 -23.38
C ARG A 561 28.67 -10.16 -24.53
N LEU A 562 27.52 -9.48 -24.55
CA LEU A 562 26.54 -9.60 -25.63
C LEU A 562 27.08 -9.03 -26.95
N ASN A 563 27.84 -7.93 -26.90
CA ASN A 563 28.50 -7.38 -28.08
C ASN A 563 29.57 -8.32 -28.65
N ILE A 564 30.34 -9.01 -27.79
CA ILE A 564 31.32 -10.01 -28.23
C ILE A 564 30.64 -11.19 -28.93
N SER A 565 29.54 -11.70 -28.39
CA SER A 565 28.81 -12.81 -29.03
C SER A 565 28.18 -12.40 -30.36
N LEU A 566 27.63 -11.19 -30.46
CA LEU A 566 27.14 -10.62 -31.72
C LEU A 566 28.26 -10.48 -32.76
N LYS A 567 29.44 -9.99 -32.35
CA LYS A 567 30.60 -9.85 -33.24
C LYS A 567 31.05 -11.20 -33.81
N LEU A 568 31.08 -12.25 -32.99
CA LEU A 568 31.39 -13.62 -33.45
C LEU A 568 30.38 -14.15 -34.48
N ILE A 569 29.09 -13.82 -34.33
CA ILE A 569 28.05 -14.22 -35.30
C ILE A 569 28.23 -13.47 -36.63
N ILE A 570 28.54 -12.18 -36.57
CA ILE A 570 28.77 -11.35 -37.78
C ILE A 570 30.02 -11.84 -38.53
N GLU A 571 31.11 -12.10 -37.82
CA GLU A 571 32.36 -12.60 -38.43
C GLU A 571 32.13 -13.96 -39.10
N ARG A 572 31.39 -14.86 -38.45
CA ARG A 572 31.03 -16.16 -39.04
C ARG A 572 30.21 -16.01 -40.32
N LYS A 573 29.18 -15.15 -40.32
CA LYS A 573 28.38 -14.89 -41.54
C LYS A 573 29.22 -14.37 -42.69
N LYS A 574 30.26 -13.58 -42.39
CA LYS A 574 31.20 -13.08 -43.39
C LYS A 574 32.02 -14.23 -43.99
N GLN A 575 32.58 -15.10 -43.15
CA GLN A 575 33.32 -16.28 -43.59
C GLN A 575 32.47 -17.24 -44.43
N GLU A 576 31.22 -17.46 -44.02
CA GLU A 576 30.28 -18.31 -44.78
C GLU A 576 29.94 -17.71 -46.14
N LYS A 577 29.77 -16.38 -46.21
CA LYS A 577 29.56 -15.69 -47.49
C LYS A 577 30.77 -15.82 -48.41
N GLU A 578 31.98 -15.62 -47.88
CA GLU A 578 33.23 -15.79 -48.62
C GLU A 578 33.38 -17.24 -49.12
N TYR A 579 33.03 -18.23 -48.30
CA TYR A 579 33.01 -19.64 -48.68
C TYR A 579 32.11 -19.88 -49.90
N TRP A 580 30.85 -19.43 -49.87
CA TRP A 580 29.92 -19.62 -50.98
C TRP A 580 30.32 -18.82 -52.22
N ASP A 581 30.84 -17.61 -52.06
CA ASP A 581 31.32 -16.79 -53.16
C ASP A 581 32.54 -17.44 -53.84
N ASN A 582 33.46 -18.04 -53.08
CA ASN A 582 34.60 -18.79 -53.64
C ASN A 582 34.13 -20.04 -54.39
N LEU A 583 33.14 -20.73 -53.84
CA LEU A 583 32.58 -21.95 -54.40
C LEU A 583 31.86 -21.69 -55.74
N ALA A 584 31.14 -20.58 -55.85
CA ALA A 584 30.53 -20.15 -57.10
C ALA A 584 31.57 -19.77 -58.18
N ARG A 585 32.72 -19.22 -57.78
CA ARG A 585 33.81 -18.82 -58.70
C ARG A 585 34.63 -19.99 -59.25
N ILE A 586 34.45 -21.22 -58.74
CA ILE A 586 35.17 -22.41 -59.23
C ILE A 586 34.90 -22.64 -60.73
N THR A 587 33.71 -22.29 -61.21
CA THR A 587 33.37 -22.34 -62.64
C THR A 587 33.20 -20.93 -63.18
N PRO A 588 34.19 -20.40 -63.93
CA PRO A 588 34.07 -19.10 -64.59
C PRO A 588 32.83 -19.02 -65.48
N HIS A 589 32.31 -17.81 -65.66
CA HIS A 589 31.15 -17.58 -66.52
C HIS A 589 31.44 -18.03 -67.97
N ASP A 590 32.66 -17.80 -68.45
CA ASP A 590 33.11 -18.17 -69.79
C ASP A 590 32.97 -19.68 -70.06
N THR A 591 33.29 -20.53 -69.07
CA THR A 591 33.10 -21.99 -69.17
C THR A 591 31.63 -22.39 -69.26
N ILE A 592 30.74 -21.69 -68.55
CA ILE A 592 29.29 -21.96 -68.62
C ILE A 592 28.75 -21.56 -69.99
N GLU A 593 29.21 -20.44 -70.54
CA GLU A 593 28.84 -19.98 -71.88
C GLU A 593 29.36 -20.93 -72.96
N LEU A 594 30.58 -21.44 -72.80
CA LEU A 594 31.13 -22.48 -73.66
C LEU A 594 30.26 -23.75 -73.62
N TRP A 595 29.82 -24.22 -72.46
CA TRP A 595 28.94 -25.39 -72.39
C TRP A 595 27.57 -25.16 -73.04
N LYS A 596 26.99 -23.97 -72.88
CA LYS A 596 25.70 -23.61 -73.50
C LYS A 596 25.82 -23.58 -75.02
N THR A 597 26.84 -22.92 -75.54
CA THR A 597 27.10 -22.86 -76.99
C THR A 597 27.39 -24.26 -77.54
N PHE A 598 28.20 -25.04 -76.84
CA PHE A 598 28.51 -26.42 -77.20
C PHE A 598 27.27 -27.31 -77.24
N LEU A 599 26.35 -27.19 -76.27
CA LEU A 599 25.09 -27.94 -76.26
C LEU A 599 24.28 -27.70 -77.54
N ILE A 600 24.17 -26.43 -77.97
CA ILE A 600 23.47 -26.05 -79.21
C ILE A 600 24.12 -26.71 -80.43
N PHE A 601 25.46 -26.77 -80.48
CA PHE A 601 26.18 -27.39 -81.58
C PHE A 601 26.00 -28.92 -81.60
N ILE A 602 26.03 -29.59 -80.44
CA ILE A 602 25.78 -31.04 -80.38
C ILE A 602 24.36 -31.35 -80.85
N GLU A 603 23.35 -30.61 -80.40
CA GLU A 603 21.97 -30.85 -80.80
C GLU A 603 21.82 -30.77 -82.33
N LYS A 604 22.39 -29.74 -82.96
CA LYS A 604 22.42 -29.61 -84.42
C LYS A 604 23.16 -30.77 -85.08
N TYR A 605 24.31 -31.16 -84.54
CA TYR A 605 25.10 -32.27 -85.09
C TYR A 605 24.38 -33.62 -84.96
N TYR A 606 23.69 -33.85 -83.84
CA TYR A 606 22.87 -35.04 -83.62
C TYR A 606 21.72 -35.13 -84.62
N HIS A 607 21.02 -34.02 -84.88
CA HIS A 607 19.99 -33.97 -85.91
C HIS A 607 20.55 -34.29 -87.30
N LEU A 608 21.69 -33.71 -87.67
CA LEU A 608 22.37 -34.02 -88.94
C LEU A 608 22.78 -35.50 -89.04
N LEU A 609 23.28 -36.11 -87.96
CA LEU A 609 23.61 -37.53 -87.92
C LEU A 609 22.38 -38.42 -88.12
N LYS A 610 21.25 -38.04 -87.52
CA LYS A 610 19.98 -38.75 -87.68
C LYS A 610 19.48 -38.66 -89.12
N GLU A 611 19.55 -37.48 -89.73
CA GLU A 611 19.24 -37.29 -91.15
C GLU A 611 20.14 -38.14 -92.04
N ARG A 612 21.47 -38.12 -91.81
CA ARG A 612 22.42 -38.97 -92.53
C ARG A 612 22.10 -40.45 -92.37
N ALA A 613 21.76 -40.91 -91.18
CA ALA A 613 21.37 -42.30 -90.94
C ALA A 613 20.13 -42.68 -91.77
N THR A 614 19.11 -41.81 -91.82
CA THR A 614 17.92 -42.04 -92.67
C THR A 614 18.26 -42.08 -94.16
N ILE A 615 19.14 -41.19 -94.63
CA ILE A 615 19.59 -41.17 -96.04
C ILE A 615 20.34 -42.46 -96.38
N ILE A 616 21.27 -42.89 -95.53
CA ILE A 616 22.03 -44.13 -95.73
C ILE A 616 21.09 -45.34 -95.78
N GLN A 617 20.10 -45.39 -94.88
CA GLN A 617 19.13 -46.48 -94.88
C GLN A 617 18.24 -46.48 -96.13
N ASN A 618 17.88 -45.30 -96.63
CA ASN A 618 17.18 -45.16 -97.91
C ASN A 618 18.07 -45.64 -99.07
N ILE A 619 19.35 -45.25 -99.12
CA ILE A 619 20.31 -45.71 -100.14
C ILE A 619 20.43 -47.24 -100.12
N PHE A 620 20.55 -47.88 -98.95
CA PHE A 620 20.59 -49.34 -98.86
C PHE A 620 19.29 -50.00 -99.35
N SER A 621 18.14 -49.38 -99.10
CA SER A 621 16.86 -49.87 -99.60
C SER A 621 16.74 -49.76 -101.13
N GLU A 622 17.21 -48.64 -101.70
CA GLU A 622 17.25 -48.42 -103.14
C GLU A 622 18.25 -49.35 -103.82
N GLU A 623 19.45 -49.54 -103.26
CA GLU A 623 20.45 -50.47 -103.77
C GLU A 623 19.91 -51.90 -103.82
N LYS A 624 19.16 -52.32 -102.78
CA LYS A 624 18.49 -53.62 -102.76
C LYS A 624 17.47 -53.74 -103.88
N LEU A 625 16.63 -52.73 -104.10
CA LEU A 625 15.67 -52.68 -105.20
C LEU A 625 16.36 -52.71 -106.57
N VAL A 626 17.47 -51.99 -106.75
CA VAL A 626 18.28 -52.00 -107.98
C VAL A 626 18.85 -53.39 -108.23
N LYS A 627 19.42 -54.07 -107.23
CA LYS A 627 19.91 -55.45 -107.36
C LYS A 627 18.78 -56.42 -107.72
N GLU A 628 17.62 -56.31 -107.09
CA GLU A 628 16.43 -57.12 -107.42
C GLU A 628 15.97 -56.88 -108.86
N ASN A 629 15.86 -55.63 -109.28
CA ASN A 629 15.49 -55.26 -110.65
C ASN A 629 16.52 -55.74 -111.67
N MET A 630 17.81 -55.64 -111.36
CA MET A 630 18.86 -56.16 -112.23
C MET A 630 18.78 -57.68 -112.37
N SER A 631 18.48 -58.40 -111.27
CA SER A 631 18.24 -59.85 -111.31
C SER A 631 17.01 -60.22 -112.17
N LYS A 632 15.95 -59.39 -112.15
CA LYS A 632 14.76 -59.58 -112.99
C LYS A 632 15.08 -59.32 -114.46
N ILE A 633 15.80 -58.25 -114.77
CA ILE A 633 16.23 -57.92 -116.13
C ILE A 633 17.14 -59.02 -116.69
N ASN A 634 18.09 -59.55 -115.89
CA ASN A 634 18.94 -60.65 -116.32
C ASN A 634 18.12 -61.92 -116.61
N ARG A 635 17.14 -62.26 -115.75
CA ARG A 635 16.18 -63.35 -116.02
C ARG A 635 15.37 -63.14 -117.29
N MET A 636 14.92 -61.91 -117.57
CA MET A 636 14.22 -61.57 -118.82
C MET A 636 15.14 -61.69 -120.04
N LYS A 637 16.40 -61.25 -119.95
CA LYS A 637 17.39 -61.42 -121.01
C LYS A 637 17.67 -62.90 -121.31
N GLU A 638 17.82 -63.74 -120.29
CA GLU A 638 17.97 -65.19 -120.46
C GLU A 638 16.74 -65.85 -121.09
N ALA A 639 15.53 -65.37 -120.77
CA ALA A 639 14.31 -65.85 -121.40
C ALA A 639 14.22 -65.44 -122.88
N LEU A 640 14.62 -64.22 -123.21
CA LEU A 640 14.68 -63.73 -124.60
C LEU A 640 15.75 -64.42 -125.44
N SER A 641 16.90 -64.82 -124.85
CA SER A 641 17.91 -65.61 -125.57
C SER A 641 17.53 -67.07 -125.81
N LYS A 642 16.48 -67.56 -125.13
CA LYS A 642 15.93 -68.91 -125.28
C LYS A 642 14.76 -68.97 -126.28
N LEU A 643 14.26 -67.81 -126.70
CA LEU A 643 13.33 -67.64 -127.81
C LEU A 643 14.13 -67.47 -129.10
#